data_AF-A0A1G6IEW0-F1
#
_entry.id   AF-A0A1G6IEW0-F1
#
_cell.length_a   1.000
_cell.length_b   1.000
_cell.length_c   1.000
_cell.angle_alpha   90.00
_cell.angle_beta   90.00
_cell.angle_gamma   90.00
#
_symmetry.space_group_name_H-M   'P 1'
#
loop_
_entity.id
_entity.type
_entity.pdbx_description
1 polymer ?
#
loop_
_entity_poly.entity_id
_entity_poly.type
_entity_poly.pdbx_seq_one_letter_code
_entity_poly.pdbx_strand_id
1 'polypeptide(L)'
;MERSRATYLIVFFAGLFLTCLIFIQPADVQAESGGHTFSTGTATVQLSDGKTVEVTNDISGVLRITGDAGILYDSTIPDADIASIQEANMADDSYLIVEYRTHGTAQALQFDVLHVTNEKLERIYQSDLYEGARLAIDEEGAQLEVSYPKVEQDVPLAEPKEVYIEAFTVAPEQVTKADERTEPATNSAKARTFSASAAGYTNPSYDTISRKLTAAAVKYDVPPEIVKSIAFRESGWKQYTNGSISSCSISDGSNVVIGYDCIGIGIMQVSDYDRSDKQEIQKLMHDIDYNIDRGMQILKDKWNEANAKAESALPYNLIPKVNDGNPDKLENWYFAILAYNGRLERNDPIANPQTAYQELIYKEMGNQSLISTTPFPTHLLTPGRISGQLGSYFSFQTNQVSTPGPLHESTQNYGKGNTVYVTADRLTLRSSPNGSSIGTLPRGEKLTITGGYTANNSNVNHYVWYPVRTSSGKTGYVASGYLSTDPVVVHNLEGDRRNATSASISNYGWHLESPDAVVLGRSDLPIDAFTGSVLAAQLDSPLLLTDQDKLEQVTITEIDRLDPSTIYIVGAEPAISKNVENNLRKNFPESKIERVAGSHRYATSVKVAEEVASVSSKPSEIFLAVGDEKSPDALTIGPHAGSEGIPILLTRTAELHDDVKTYIKRNNIKKVTIIGSETVVSKRVSDQIKQLGASVERVEGPDRYSTNAAVITKYYGTNPDQVFFANGQTTVDSLSGAPLAAKYDAPIILTRPDAVTKPTRAFLNKINDQPEIFYLGSDAAITDRTRKELEGILQ
;
A
#
# COMPACT_ATOMS: atom_id res chain seq x y z
N MET A 1 42.64 18.00 52.50
CA MET A 1 41.43 18.87 52.52
C MET A 1 40.34 18.15 51.74
N GLU A 2 39.28 17.58 52.29
CA GLU A 2 38.83 17.30 53.66
C GLU A 2 37.99 16.00 53.57
N ARG A 3 38.34 15.02 54.44
CA ARG A 3 37.49 14.07 55.20
C ARG A 3 36.31 13.37 54.49
N SER A 4 36.32 12.07 54.21
CA SER A 4 36.40 10.87 55.10
C SER A 4 35.24 10.71 56.09
N ARG A 5 34.55 9.55 56.01
CA ARG A 5 34.16 8.59 57.09
C ARG A 5 33.10 7.62 56.52
N ALA A 6 33.28 6.31 56.32
CA ALA A 6 33.83 5.20 57.11
C ALA A 6 33.05 4.90 58.40
N THR A 7 32.73 3.59 58.60
CA THR A 7 32.60 2.77 59.85
C THR A 7 31.30 1.92 59.81
N TYR A 8 31.24 0.57 59.67
CA TYR A 8 31.81 -0.63 60.34
C TYR A 8 31.29 -0.98 61.76
N LEU A 9 31.14 -2.31 62.00
CA LEU A 9 30.95 -3.09 63.26
C LEU A 9 29.50 -3.31 63.77
N ILE A 10 28.89 -4.52 63.73
CA ILE A 10 29.15 -5.83 64.41
C ILE A 10 28.88 -5.78 65.94
N VAL A 11 28.03 -6.68 66.46
CA VAL A 11 28.30 -7.65 67.59
C VAL A 11 27.04 -8.09 68.38
N PHE A 12 26.80 -9.42 68.37
CA PHE A 12 26.29 -10.37 69.40
C PHE A 12 24.88 -10.23 70.02
N PHE A 13 23.98 -11.23 70.02
CA PHE A 13 23.92 -12.67 70.46
C PHE A 13 23.24 -12.89 71.83
N ALA A 14 22.18 -13.72 71.79
CA ALA A 14 21.78 -14.78 72.74
C ALA A 14 20.58 -14.61 73.71
N GLY A 15 19.64 -15.56 73.60
CA GLY A 15 18.72 -16.07 74.64
C GLY A 15 17.25 -15.69 74.42
N LEU A 16 16.22 -16.55 74.50
CA LEU A 16 16.09 -17.97 74.85
C LEU A 16 14.65 -18.40 74.45
N PHE A 17 14.52 -19.59 73.87
CA PHE A 17 13.38 -20.52 73.79
C PHE A 17 11.92 -20.13 74.14
N LEU A 18 11.04 -20.53 73.19
CA LEU A 18 9.74 -21.24 73.35
C LEU A 18 8.43 -20.42 73.43
N THR A 19 7.68 -20.39 72.32
CA THR A 19 6.29 -20.93 72.23
C THR A 19 5.80 -21.00 70.78
N CYS A 20 5.30 -22.17 70.40
CA CYS A 20 4.51 -22.39 69.19
C CYS A 20 3.24 -21.52 69.20
N LEU A 21 3.03 -20.76 68.13
CA LEU A 21 1.69 -20.41 67.63
C LEU A 21 1.84 -20.14 66.13
N ILE A 22 1.48 -21.16 65.36
CA ILE A 22 1.30 -21.07 63.91
C ILE A 22 0.09 -20.15 63.71
N PHE A 23 0.35 -18.89 63.36
CA PHE A 23 -0.67 -18.06 62.72
C PHE A 23 -0.74 -18.51 61.25
N ILE A 24 -1.70 -19.38 60.96
CA ILE A 24 -2.24 -19.55 59.62
C ILE A 24 -2.90 -18.22 59.30
N GLN A 25 -2.23 -17.36 58.52
CA GLN A 25 -2.94 -16.32 57.81
C GLN A 25 -3.79 -17.01 56.73
N PRO A 26 -5.08 -16.67 56.57
CA PRO A 26 -5.82 -17.13 55.43
C PRO A 26 -5.11 -16.61 54.19
N ALA A 27 -4.81 -17.51 53.26
CA ALA A 27 -4.41 -17.14 51.91
C ALA A 27 -5.43 -16.13 51.39
N ASP A 28 -4.95 -15.01 50.86
CA ASP A 28 -5.77 -14.15 50.02
C ASP A 28 -6.38 -15.02 48.93
N VAL A 29 -7.70 -15.19 49.00
CA VAL A 29 -8.50 -15.84 47.99
C VAL A 29 -8.52 -14.89 46.80
N GLN A 30 -7.58 -15.05 45.87
CA GLN A 30 -7.81 -14.63 44.50
C GLN A 30 -9.02 -15.42 44.01
N ALA A 31 -10.12 -14.74 43.72
CA ALA A 31 -11.25 -15.34 43.03
C ALA A 31 -10.76 -15.85 41.67
N GLU A 32 -10.67 -17.17 41.52
CA GLU A 32 -10.54 -17.81 40.20
C GLU A 32 -11.80 -17.45 39.40
N SER A 33 -11.67 -16.62 38.37
CA SER A 33 -12.75 -16.41 37.41
C SER A 33 -12.98 -17.71 36.63
N GLY A 34 -14.23 -18.20 36.61
CA GLY A 34 -14.65 -19.43 35.95
C GLY A 34 -14.66 -19.31 34.42
N GLY A 35 -13.48 -19.20 33.82
CA GLY A 35 -13.30 -19.14 32.37
C GLY A 35 -13.05 -20.53 31.77
N HIS A 36 -13.79 -20.87 30.71
CA HIS A 36 -13.57 -22.06 29.89
C HIS A 36 -13.07 -21.67 28.51
N THR A 37 -12.00 -22.30 28.03
CA THR A 37 -11.49 -22.13 26.67
C THR A 37 -11.79 -23.36 25.83
N PHE A 38 -12.03 -23.15 24.53
CA PHE A 38 -12.37 -24.21 23.60
C PHE A 38 -11.43 -24.19 22.40
N SER A 39 -11.28 -25.34 21.76
CA SER A 39 -10.46 -25.54 20.56
C SER A 39 -11.30 -26.26 19.50
N THR A 40 -10.71 -26.70 18.40
CA THR A 40 -11.41 -27.45 17.35
C THR A 40 -11.99 -28.77 17.90
N GLY A 41 -13.16 -29.15 17.42
CA GLY A 41 -13.92 -30.32 17.87
C GLY A 41 -14.98 -29.98 18.91
N THR A 42 -15.53 -31.03 19.55
CA THR A 42 -16.60 -30.90 20.55
C THR A 42 -16.05 -31.00 21.97
N ALA A 43 -16.47 -30.07 22.82
CA ALA A 43 -16.14 -30.04 24.24
C ALA A 43 -17.39 -29.76 25.09
N THR A 44 -17.40 -30.30 26.30
CA THR A 44 -18.49 -30.11 27.27
C THR A 44 -17.92 -29.68 28.61
N VAL A 45 -18.46 -28.59 29.17
CA VAL A 45 -18.09 -28.05 30.49
C VAL A 45 -19.34 -27.81 31.34
N GLN A 46 -19.15 -27.73 32.67
CA GLN A 46 -20.22 -27.43 33.62
C GLN A 46 -20.00 -26.04 34.20
N LEU A 47 -21.03 -25.19 34.17
CA LEU A 47 -21.02 -23.88 34.80
C LEU A 47 -21.18 -23.99 36.32
N SER A 48 -20.84 -22.93 37.05
CA SER A 48 -20.92 -22.89 38.51
C SER A 48 -22.34 -23.15 39.06
N ASP A 49 -23.37 -22.85 38.28
CA ASP A 49 -24.79 -23.04 38.62
C ASP A 49 -25.37 -24.40 38.18
N GLY A 50 -24.53 -25.31 37.66
CA GLY A 50 -24.92 -26.67 37.26
C GLY A 50 -25.47 -26.79 35.83
N LYS A 51 -25.54 -25.70 35.06
CA LYS A 51 -25.86 -25.77 33.63
C LYS A 51 -24.71 -26.39 32.84
N THR A 52 -25.05 -27.19 31.83
CA THR A 52 -24.10 -27.84 30.91
C THR A 52 -23.90 -26.99 29.66
N VAL A 53 -22.66 -26.73 29.29
CA VAL A 53 -22.28 -26.04 28.06
C VAL A 53 -21.60 -27.04 27.13
N GLU A 54 -22.12 -27.16 25.91
CA GLU A 54 -21.54 -27.92 24.82
C GLU A 54 -21.12 -26.96 23.71
N VAL A 55 -19.83 -26.98 23.36
CA VAL A 55 -19.26 -26.20 22.26
C VAL A 55 -18.75 -27.16 21.20
N THR A 56 -19.07 -26.91 19.93
CA THR A 56 -18.46 -27.60 18.79
C THR A 56 -17.88 -26.58 17.83
N ASN A 57 -16.57 -26.63 17.60
CA ASN A 57 -15.86 -25.77 16.65
C ASN A 57 -15.38 -26.61 15.46
N ASP A 58 -15.84 -26.31 14.26
CA ASP A 58 -15.36 -26.89 12.99
C ASP A 58 -15.30 -25.76 11.93
N ILE A 59 -16.10 -25.82 10.85
CA ILE A 59 -16.29 -24.68 9.94
C ILE A 59 -17.14 -23.58 10.62
N SER A 60 -17.91 -23.95 11.63
CA SER A 60 -18.77 -23.08 12.41
C SER A 60 -18.64 -23.39 13.90
N GLY A 61 -18.84 -22.38 14.74
CA GLY A 61 -18.93 -22.50 16.19
C GLY A 61 -20.38 -22.73 16.61
N VAL A 62 -20.65 -23.86 17.25
CA VAL A 62 -21.97 -24.21 17.78
C VAL A 62 -21.92 -24.17 19.30
N LEU A 63 -22.76 -23.33 19.92
CA LEU A 63 -22.91 -23.20 21.36
C LEU A 63 -24.29 -23.73 21.77
N ARG A 64 -24.32 -24.76 22.62
CA ARG A 64 -25.55 -25.23 23.27
C ARG A 64 -25.40 -25.20 24.78
N ILE A 65 -26.35 -24.57 25.47
CA ILE A 65 -26.41 -24.51 26.93
C ILE A 65 -27.70 -25.18 27.40
N THR A 66 -27.58 -26.14 28.31
CA THR A 66 -28.69 -26.97 28.82
C THR A 66 -28.77 -26.86 30.34
N GLY A 67 -29.97 -26.66 30.87
CA GLY A 67 -30.26 -26.76 32.30
C GLY A 67 -31.29 -27.85 32.59
N ASP A 68 -31.80 -27.89 33.82
CA ASP A 68 -32.75 -28.92 34.28
C ASP A 68 -34.04 -28.99 33.43
N ALA A 69 -34.47 -27.86 32.85
CA ALA A 69 -35.67 -27.74 32.03
C ALA A 69 -35.44 -28.02 30.53
N GLY A 70 -34.21 -28.32 30.10
CA GLY A 70 -33.84 -28.55 28.69
C GLY A 70 -32.87 -27.50 28.14
N ILE A 71 -32.86 -27.32 26.82
CA ILE A 71 -31.97 -26.36 26.13
C ILE A 71 -32.40 -24.93 26.48
N LEU A 72 -31.50 -24.16 27.05
CA LEU A 72 -31.70 -22.76 27.47
C LEU A 72 -31.16 -21.77 26.43
N TYR A 73 -30.14 -22.17 25.66
CA TYR A 73 -29.54 -21.37 24.60
C TYR A 73 -28.96 -22.31 23.54
N ASP A 74 -29.16 -21.99 22.26
CA ASP A 74 -28.57 -22.70 21.12
C ASP A 74 -28.24 -21.65 20.06
N SER A 75 -26.97 -21.59 19.65
CA SER A 75 -26.47 -20.65 18.66
C SER A 75 -25.47 -21.36 17.74
N THR A 76 -25.52 -21.00 16.46
CA THR A 76 -24.55 -21.44 15.47
C THR A 76 -23.99 -20.22 14.78
N ILE A 77 -22.68 -20.11 14.79
CA ILE A 77 -21.93 -18.98 14.28
C ILE A 77 -21.06 -19.46 13.11
N PRO A 78 -21.35 -19.02 11.87
CA PRO A 78 -20.56 -19.44 10.71
C PRO A 78 -19.17 -18.81 10.70
N ASP A 79 -18.18 -19.55 10.19
CA ASP A 79 -16.81 -19.09 9.94
C ASP A 79 -16.10 -18.52 11.18
N ALA A 80 -16.41 -19.04 12.37
CA ALA A 80 -15.74 -18.64 13.61
C ALA A 80 -15.74 -19.77 14.63
N ASP A 81 -14.72 -19.76 15.49
CA ASP A 81 -14.67 -20.60 16.68
C ASP A 81 -15.25 -19.86 17.88
N ILE A 82 -15.97 -20.56 18.75
CA ILE A 82 -16.19 -20.10 20.12
C ILE A 82 -14.89 -20.37 20.87
N ALA A 83 -14.16 -19.31 21.21
CA ALA A 83 -12.82 -19.42 21.79
C ALA A 83 -12.86 -19.54 23.32
N SER A 84 -13.75 -18.79 23.98
CA SER A 84 -13.92 -18.89 25.42
C SER A 84 -15.32 -18.51 25.88
N ILE A 85 -15.71 -19.00 27.06
CA ILE A 85 -16.90 -18.60 27.80
C ILE A 85 -16.45 -18.27 29.22
N GLN A 86 -16.77 -17.07 29.69
CA GLN A 86 -16.42 -16.60 31.03
C GLN A 86 -17.69 -16.30 31.84
N GLU A 87 -17.76 -16.85 33.05
CA GLU A 87 -18.80 -16.50 34.02
C GLU A 87 -18.44 -15.18 34.73
N ALA A 88 -19.34 -14.21 34.69
CA ALA A 88 -19.15 -12.88 35.29
C ALA A 88 -20.36 -12.48 36.15
N ASN A 89 -20.11 -11.86 37.29
CA ASN A 89 -21.16 -11.24 38.10
C ASN A 89 -20.97 -9.72 38.06
N MET A 90 -21.95 -9.00 37.51
CA MET A 90 -21.89 -7.55 37.32
C MET A 90 -23.22 -6.94 37.77
N ALA A 91 -23.18 -5.87 38.57
CA ALA A 91 -24.40 -5.22 39.09
C ALA A 91 -25.40 -6.19 39.77
N ASP A 92 -24.89 -7.14 40.56
CA ASP A 92 -25.64 -8.18 41.30
C ASP A 92 -26.33 -9.27 40.43
N ASP A 93 -26.13 -9.27 39.12
CA ASP A 93 -26.64 -10.28 38.19
C ASP A 93 -25.52 -11.10 37.55
N SER A 94 -25.87 -12.30 37.07
CA SER A 94 -24.93 -13.25 36.45
C SER A 94 -24.99 -13.20 34.92
N TYR A 95 -23.83 -13.21 34.28
CA TYR A 95 -23.67 -13.14 32.83
C TYR A 95 -22.68 -14.18 32.33
N LEU A 96 -22.87 -14.61 31.09
CA LEU A 96 -21.85 -15.32 30.31
C LEU A 96 -21.31 -14.39 29.24
N ILE A 97 -19.98 -14.27 29.21
CA ILE A 97 -19.26 -13.57 28.17
C ILE A 97 -18.74 -14.62 27.20
N VAL A 98 -19.29 -14.66 25.99
CA VAL A 98 -18.93 -15.65 24.95
C VAL A 98 -18.01 -14.97 23.94
N GLU A 99 -16.75 -15.38 23.88
CA GLU A 99 -15.77 -14.85 22.94
C GLU A 99 -15.70 -15.72 21.67
N TYR A 100 -15.82 -15.07 20.51
CA TYR A 100 -15.68 -15.68 19.19
C TYR A 100 -14.38 -15.25 18.52
N ARG A 101 -13.76 -16.15 17.76
CA ARG A 101 -12.58 -15.89 16.93
C ARG A 101 -12.84 -16.28 15.50
N THR A 102 -12.74 -15.29 14.64
CA THR A 102 -13.27 -15.39 13.29
C THR A 102 -12.24 -15.91 12.29
N HIS A 103 -12.63 -16.84 11.44
CA HIS A 103 -11.76 -17.47 10.45
C HIS A 103 -11.48 -16.53 9.27
N GLY A 104 -10.25 -16.56 8.76
CA GLY A 104 -9.84 -15.73 7.64
C GLY A 104 -9.68 -14.23 7.93
N THR A 105 -9.92 -13.78 9.17
CA THR A 105 -9.75 -12.39 9.63
C THR A 105 -8.59 -12.24 10.63
N ALA A 106 -7.58 -13.11 10.52
CA ALA A 106 -6.50 -13.21 11.49
C ALA A 106 -7.00 -13.31 12.94
N GLN A 107 -8.03 -14.13 13.17
CA GLN A 107 -8.56 -14.42 14.50
C GLN A 107 -9.13 -13.18 15.20
N ALA A 108 -9.76 -12.28 14.43
CA ALA A 108 -10.46 -11.12 14.97
C ALA A 108 -11.53 -11.57 16.00
N LEU A 109 -11.59 -10.81 17.09
CA LEU A 109 -12.43 -11.05 18.25
C LEU A 109 -13.80 -10.43 18.05
N GLN A 110 -14.83 -11.16 18.47
CA GLN A 110 -16.13 -10.60 18.78
C GLN A 110 -16.62 -11.24 20.07
N PHE A 111 -17.55 -10.62 20.79
CA PHE A 111 -18.14 -11.24 21.95
C PHE A 111 -19.63 -10.96 22.10
N ASP A 112 -20.34 -11.93 22.69
CA ASP A 112 -21.71 -11.78 23.16
C ASP A 112 -21.73 -11.66 24.68
N VAL A 113 -22.74 -10.94 25.18
CA VAL A 113 -23.10 -10.93 26.60
C VAL A 113 -24.46 -11.58 26.75
N LEU A 114 -24.50 -12.71 27.46
CA LEU A 114 -25.72 -13.43 27.78
C LEU A 114 -26.09 -13.17 29.24
N HIS A 115 -27.27 -12.62 29.49
CA HIS A 115 -27.82 -12.50 30.84
C HIS A 115 -28.38 -13.86 31.29
N VAL A 116 -27.89 -14.36 32.43
CA VAL A 116 -28.26 -15.64 33.02
C VAL A 116 -29.43 -15.45 33.98
N THR A 117 -30.58 -16.06 33.66
CA THR A 117 -31.72 -16.12 34.58
C THR A 117 -32.02 -17.58 34.97
N ASN A 118 -32.89 -17.77 35.97
CA ASN A 118 -33.30 -19.11 36.41
C ASN A 118 -34.06 -19.91 35.32
N GLU A 119 -34.68 -19.25 34.33
CA GLU A 119 -35.56 -19.88 33.34
C GLU A 119 -35.02 -19.82 31.89
N LYS A 120 -34.14 -18.86 31.56
CA LYS A 120 -33.59 -18.67 30.21
C LYS A 120 -32.24 -17.95 30.22
N LEU A 121 -31.48 -18.09 29.12
CA LEU A 121 -30.35 -17.21 28.81
C LEU A 121 -30.75 -16.29 27.65
N GLU A 122 -30.53 -14.99 27.81
CA GLU A 122 -30.88 -13.99 26.80
C GLU A 122 -29.63 -13.22 26.36
N ARG A 123 -29.37 -13.17 25.04
CA ARG A 123 -28.31 -12.33 24.49
C ARG A 123 -28.76 -10.87 24.53
N ILE A 124 -28.12 -10.07 25.38
CA ILE A 124 -28.41 -8.65 25.55
C ILE A 124 -27.45 -7.74 24.77
N TYR A 125 -26.33 -8.29 24.30
CA TYR A 125 -25.35 -7.55 23.50
C TYR A 125 -24.54 -8.47 22.59
N GLN A 126 -24.16 -7.92 21.44
CA GLN A 126 -23.19 -8.47 20.50
C GLN A 126 -22.27 -7.32 20.11
N SER A 127 -20.96 -7.52 20.24
CA SER A 127 -19.97 -6.48 19.96
C SER A 127 -19.73 -6.28 18.47
N ASP A 128 -19.03 -5.20 18.10
CA ASP A 128 -18.39 -5.10 16.78
C ASP A 128 -17.21 -6.10 16.68
N LEU A 129 -16.64 -6.23 15.48
CA LEU A 129 -15.44 -7.05 15.24
C LEU A 129 -14.18 -6.27 15.62
N TYR A 130 -13.36 -6.82 16.52
CA TYR A 130 -12.12 -6.21 17.01
C TYR A 130 -10.89 -6.98 16.56
N GLU A 131 -9.96 -6.31 15.89
CA GLU A 131 -8.81 -6.93 15.27
C GLU A 131 -7.60 -6.98 16.20
N GLY A 132 -6.92 -8.13 16.31
CA GLY A 132 -5.77 -8.27 17.21
C GLY A 132 -6.10 -7.96 18.67
N ALA A 133 -7.37 -8.17 19.05
CA ALA A 133 -7.91 -7.67 20.29
C ALA A 133 -7.90 -8.71 21.42
N ARG A 134 -7.93 -8.17 22.64
CA ARG A 134 -8.11 -8.92 23.88
C ARG A 134 -9.33 -8.40 24.61
N LEU A 135 -10.16 -9.31 25.08
CA LEU A 135 -11.25 -9.03 25.99
C LEU A 135 -10.82 -9.39 27.41
N ALA A 136 -11.13 -8.54 28.37
CA ALA A 136 -10.99 -8.85 29.79
C ALA A 136 -12.16 -8.26 30.58
N ILE A 137 -12.40 -8.82 31.74
CA ILE A 137 -13.17 -8.18 32.80
C ILE A 137 -12.17 -7.33 33.60
N ASP A 138 -12.55 -6.11 33.95
CA ASP A 138 -11.71 -5.21 34.75
C ASP A 138 -11.40 -5.79 36.15
N GLU A 139 -10.39 -5.24 36.82
CA GLU A 139 -9.93 -5.76 38.12
C GLU A 139 -10.99 -5.63 39.23
N GLU A 140 -11.92 -4.67 39.08
CA GLU A 140 -13.04 -4.46 40.00
C GLU A 140 -14.24 -5.38 39.71
N GLY A 141 -14.22 -6.11 38.58
CA GLY A 141 -15.29 -7.01 38.17
C GLY A 141 -16.57 -6.30 37.70
N ALA A 142 -16.48 -5.01 37.39
CA ALA A 142 -17.61 -4.13 37.11
C ALA A 142 -17.80 -3.84 35.61
N GLN A 143 -16.77 -4.01 34.77
CA GLN A 143 -16.79 -3.65 33.35
C GLN A 143 -16.07 -4.68 32.48
N LEU A 144 -16.45 -4.73 31.20
CA LEU A 144 -15.67 -5.40 30.15
C LEU A 144 -14.75 -4.38 29.49
N GLU A 145 -13.49 -4.73 29.27
CA GLU A 145 -12.56 -3.92 28.49
C GLU A 145 -12.08 -4.70 27.26
N VAL A 146 -12.27 -4.12 26.08
CA VAL A 146 -11.66 -4.57 24.84
C VAL A 146 -10.46 -3.68 24.55
N SER A 147 -9.30 -4.30 24.35
CA SER A 147 -8.07 -3.59 23.99
C SER A 147 -7.50 -4.13 22.69
N TYR A 148 -7.09 -3.25 21.77
CA TYR A 148 -6.59 -3.63 20.45
C TYR A 148 -5.52 -2.66 19.92
N PRO A 149 -4.58 -3.12 19.08
CA PRO A 149 -3.45 -2.32 18.62
C PRO A 149 -3.88 -1.20 17.68
N LYS A 150 -3.25 -0.03 17.81
CA LYS A 150 -3.27 1.00 16.78
C LYS A 150 -2.26 0.66 15.69
N VAL A 151 -2.72 0.58 14.44
CA VAL A 151 -1.88 0.22 13.29
C VAL A 151 -1.03 1.42 12.87
N GLU A 152 0.28 1.22 12.73
CA GLU A 152 1.25 2.25 12.35
C GLU A 152 2.11 1.77 11.16
N GLN A 153 2.50 2.71 10.28
CA GLN A 153 3.24 2.37 9.05
C GLN A 153 4.64 1.80 9.29
N ASP A 154 5.34 2.19 10.35
CA ASP A 154 6.77 1.86 10.53
C ASP A 154 7.06 1.01 11.76
N VAL A 155 6.03 0.38 12.32
CA VAL A 155 6.12 -0.40 13.57
C VAL A 155 5.71 -1.85 13.29
N PRO A 156 6.50 -2.84 13.75
CA PRO A 156 6.09 -4.24 13.69
C PRO A 156 4.79 -4.49 14.47
N LEU A 157 3.91 -5.33 13.93
CA LEU A 157 2.58 -5.57 14.50
C LEU A 157 2.63 -6.24 15.88
N ALA A 158 3.64 -7.07 16.15
CA ALA A 158 3.82 -7.70 17.46
C ALA A 158 4.18 -6.70 18.59
N GLU A 159 4.62 -5.49 18.27
CA GLU A 159 5.08 -4.48 19.25
C GLU A 159 4.47 -3.09 18.95
N PRO A 160 3.14 -2.91 18.99
CA PRO A 160 2.50 -1.62 18.73
C PRO A 160 2.96 -0.57 19.76
N LYS A 161 2.99 0.72 19.41
CA LYS A 161 3.32 1.77 20.39
C LYS A 161 2.11 2.17 21.23
N GLU A 162 0.93 2.15 20.63
CA GLU A 162 -0.33 2.56 21.25
C GLU A 162 -1.41 1.48 21.07
N VAL A 163 -2.35 1.44 22.02
CA VAL A 163 -3.52 0.59 21.98
C VAL A 163 -4.77 1.42 22.24
N TYR A 164 -5.86 1.07 21.57
CA TYR A 164 -7.19 1.55 21.89
C TYR A 164 -7.77 0.67 22.99
N ILE A 165 -8.49 1.28 23.92
CA ILE A 165 -9.23 0.61 24.98
C ILE A 165 -10.66 1.13 24.96
N GLU A 166 -11.59 0.21 24.82
CA GLU A 166 -13.04 0.45 24.91
C GLU A 166 -13.59 -0.28 26.14
N ALA A 167 -14.22 0.47 27.04
CA ALA A 167 -14.87 -0.09 28.21
C ALA A 167 -16.38 -0.24 27.99
N PHE A 168 -16.98 -1.28 28.55
CA PHE A 168 -18.41 -1.58 28.47
C PHE A 168 -18.96 -1.84 29.86
N THR A 169 -20.01 -1.08 30.21
CA THR A 169 -20.78 -1.32 31.42
C THR A 169 -21.91 -2.30 31.08
N VAL A 170 -22.01 -3.39 31.84
CA VAL A 170 -23.04 -4.42 31.67
C VAL A 170 -24.13 -4.22 32.72
N ALA A 171 -25.38 -4.18 32.26
CA ALA A 171 -26.57 -4.13 33.11
C ALA A 171 -27.66 -5.08 32.55
N PRO A 172 -28.70 -5.42 33.34
CA PRO A 172 -29.62 -6.52 33.01
C PRO A 172 -30.34 -6.42 31.66
N GLU A 173 -30.59 -5.19 31.19
CA GLU A 173 -31.33 -4.93 29.94
C GLU A 173 -30.45 -4.36 28.81
N GLN A 174 -29.22 -3.93 29.10
CA GLN A 174 -28.38 -3.27 28.12
C GLN A 174 -26.89 -3.33 28.48
N VAL A 175 -26.06 -3.33 27.44
CA VAL A 175 -24.63 -3.06 27.54
C VAL A 175 -24.36 -1.70 26.92
N THR A 176 -23.70 -0.82 27.66
CA THR A 176 -23.37 0.53 27.18
C THR A 176 -21.87 0.67 27.01
N LYS A 177 -21.43 1.02 25.80
CA LYS A 177 -20.05 1.45 25.53
C LYS A 177 -19.78 2.76 26.27
N ALA A 178 -18.79 2.73 27.15
CA ALA A 178 -18.29 3.88 27.90
C ALA A 178 -17.24 4.65 27.08
N ASP A 179 -16.33 5.36 27.75
CA ASP A 179 -15.28 6.17 27.10
C ASP A 179 -14.27 5.29 26.32
N GLU A 180 -13.91 5.75 25.12
CA GLU A 180 -12.76 5.25 24.36
C GLU A 180 -11.50 6.02 24.80
N ARG A 181 -10.43 5.30 25.09
CA ARG A 181 -9.13 5.91 25.43
C ARG A 181 -7.98 5.26 24.66
N THR A 182 -6.94 6.04 24.41
CA THR A 182 -5.67 5.55 23.85
C THR A 182 -4.62 5.53 24.94
N GLU A 183 -3.90 4.43 25.06
CA GLU A 183 -2.80 4.27 26.02
C GLU A 183 -1.51 3.81 25.33
N PRO A 184 -0.32 4.17 25.86
CA PRO A 184 0.91 3.52 25.44
C PRO A 184 0.81 2.02 25.70
N ALA A 185 1.24 1.21 24.73
CA ALA A 185 1.26 -0.26 24.88
C ALA A 185 2.12 -0.73 26.08
N THR A 186 3.01 0.14 26.58
CA THR A 186 3.82 -0.08 27.78
C THR A 186 3.12 0.22 29.12
N ASN A 187 2.03 1.00 29.11
CA ASN A 187 1.41 1.57 30.32
C ASN A 187 0.00 1.06 30.62
N SER A 188 -0.64 0.31 29.72
CA SER A 188 -1.89 -0.37 30.07
C SER A 188 -1.64 -1.31 31.25
N ALA A 189 -2.60 -1.47 32.16
CA ALA A 189 -2.48 -2.27 33.39
C ALA A 189 -2.04 -3.76 33.17
N LYS A 190 -1.85 -4.16 31.90
CA LYS A 190 -1.31 -5.42 31.38
C LYS A 190 0.12 -5.28 30.82
N ALA A 191 0.89 -4.30 31.29
CA ALA A 191 2.27 -4.04 30.88
C ALA A 191 3.10 -5.34 30.90
N ARG A 192 3.94 -5.53 29.86
CA ARG A 192 4.90 -6.63 29.73
C ARG A 192 5.79 -6.66 30.98
N THR A 193 5.40 -7.43 31.99
CA THR A 193 6.15 -7.56 33.23
C THR A 193 7.30 -8.51 32.97
N PHE A 194 8.48 -7.94 32.77
CA PHE A 194 9.71 -8.70 32.55
C PHE A 194 10.09 -9.39 33.86
N SER A 195 9.84 -10.70 33.96
CA SER A 195 10.37 -11.50 35.07
C SER A 195 11.84 -11.81 34.81
N ALA A 196 12.69 -11.64 35.84
CA ALA A 196 14.13 -11.81 35.72
C ALA A 196 14.59 -13.29 35.61
N SER A 197 13.66 -14.25 35.47
CA SER A 197 13.96 -15.70 35.57
C SER A 197 13.74 -16.51 34.28
N ALA A 198 13.50 -15.87 33.14
CA ALA A 198 13.27 -16.59 31.88
C ALA A 198 14.50 -17.36 31.38
N ALA A 199 14.30 -18.53 30.77
CA ALA A 199 15.29 -19.15 29.89
C ALA A 199 15.51 -18.20 28.71
N GLY A 200 16.61 -17.43 28.74
CA GLY A 200 16.90 -16.44 27.71
C GLY A 200 17.34 -17.11 26.41
N TYR A 201 16.44 -17.23 25.44
CA TYR A 201 16.80 -17.59 24.08
C TYR A 201 17.36 -16.38 23.34
N THR A 202 18.26 -16.62 22.39
CA THR A 202 18.89 -15.55 21.62
C THR A 202 18.52 -15.72 20.15
N ASN A 203 18.12 -14.64 19.50
CA ASN A 203 17.93 -14.66 18.05
C ASN A 203 19.24 -15.05 17.34
N PRO A 204 19.17 -15.87 16.27
CA PRO A 204 20.31 -16.01 15.37
C PRO A 204 20.72 -14.66 14.78
N SER A 205 21.93 -14.58 14.22
CA SER A 205 22.33 -13.39 13.45
C SER A 205 21.35 -13.12 12.32
N TYR A 206 21.14 -11.85 11.95
CA TYR A 206 20.24 -11.49 10.84
C TYR A 206 20.68 -12.10 9.51
N ASP A 207 21.97 -12.31 9.30
CA ASP A 207 22.49 -13.07 8.17
C ASP A 207 21.99 -14.52 8.16
N THR A 208 21.94 -15.17 9.34
CA THR A 208 21.37 -16.52 9.48
C THR A 208 19.86 -16.52 9.29
N ILE A 209 19.14 -15.55 9.86
CA ILE A 209 17.68 -15.42 9.68
C ILE A 209 17.34 -15.17 8.21
N SER A 210 18.04 -14.25 7.54
CA SER A 210 17.89 -13.95 6.11
C SER A 210 18.07 -15.21 5.25
N ARG A 211 19.08 -16.04 5.54
CA ARG A 211 19.26 -17.34 4.86
C ARG A 211 18.12 -18.33 5.14
N LYS A 212 17.63 -18.41 6.37
CA LYS A 212 16.50 -19.29 6.75
C LYS A 212 15.21 -18.89 6.02
N LEU A 213 14.87 -17.60 6.05
CA LEU A 213 13.71 -17.04 5.33
C LEU A 213 13.83 -17.29 3.81
N THR A 214 15.02 -17.05 3.23
CA THR A 214 15.27 -17.32 1.80
C THR A 214 15.12 -18.80 1.47
N ALA A 215 15.68 -19.70 2.29
CA ALA A 215 15.57 -21.14 2.06
C ALA A 215 14.12 -21.64 2.17
N ALA A 216 13.35 -21.10 3.12
CA ALA A 216 11.93 -21.39 3.24
C ALA A 216 11.15 -20.86 2.03
N ALA A 217 11.40 -19.61 1.60
CA ALA A 217 10.77 -19.04 0.41
C ALA A 217 11.00 -19.92 -0.84
N VAL A 218 12.24 -20.35 -1.07
CA VAL A 218 12.58 -21.29 -2.17
C VAL A 218 11.87 -22.63 -2.01
N LYS A 219 11.77 -23.19 -0.79
CA LYS A 219 11.06 -24.45 -0.53
C LYS A 219 9.58 -24.39 -0.92
N TYR A 220 8.93 -23.24 -0.71
CA TYR A 220 7.50 -23.05 -0.96
C TYR A 220 7.17 -22.37 -2.29
N ASP A 221 8.17 -22.14 -3.14
CA ASP A 221 8.01 -21.46 -4.42
C ASP A 221 7.38 -20.08 -4.23
N VAL A 222 8.03 -19.27 -3.37
CA VAL A 222 7.65 -17.89 -3.03
C VAL A 222 8.88 -16.99 -3.22
N PRO A 223 8.73 -15.78 -3.79
CA PRO A 223 9.80 -14.79 -3.82
C PRO A 223 10.34 -14.47 -2.41
N PRO A 224 11.65 -14.63 -2.15
CA PRO A 224 12.27 -14.29 -0.87
C PRO A 224 11.98 -12.88 -0.36
N GLU A 225 11.84 -11.90 -1.25
CA GLU A 225 11.47 -10.52 -0.93
C GLU A 225 10.17 -10.43 -0.12
N ILE A 226 9.14 -11.20 -0.51
CA ILE A 226 7.82 -11.19 0.14
C ILE A 226 7.93 -11.72 1.57
N VAL A 227 8.56 -12.88 1.74
CA VAL A 227 8.67 -13.56 3.05
C VAL A 227 9.50 -12.73 4.02
N LYS A 228 10.55 -12.08 3.52
CA LYS A 228 11.40 -11.18 4.30
C LYS A 228 10.66 -9.95 4.77
N SER A 229 9.87 -9.32 3.91
CA SER A 229 9.00 -8.20 4.29
C SER A 229 7.94 -8.65 5.31
N ILE A 230 7.24 -9.77 5.07
CA ILE A 230 6.26 -10.31 6.04
C ILE A 230 6.92 -10.52 7.41
N ALA A 231 8.01 -11.28 7.49
CA ALA A 231 8.70 -11.49 8.77
C ALA A 231 9.17 -10.19 9.45
N PHE A 232 9.49 -9.16 8.66
CA PHE A 232 9.89 -7.86 9.17
C PHE A 232 8.69 -7.07 9.71
N ARG A 233 7.59 -7.01 8.97
CA ARG A 233 6.33 -6.40 9.42
C ARG A 233 5.74 -7.10 10.63
N GLU A 234 5.84 -8.42 10.70
CA GLU A 234 5.29 -9.21 11.81
C GLU A 234 6.09 -9.02 13.10
N SER A 235 7.42 -9.11 13.05
CA SER A 235 8.25 -9.17 14.26
C SER A 235 9.57 -8.40 14.21
N GLY A 236 9.88 -7.75 13.09
CA GLY A 236 11.19 -7.16 12.84
C GLY A 236 12.32 -8.20 12.70
N TRP A 237 11.98 -9.42 12.25
CA TRP A 237 12.84 -10.62 12.21
C TRP A 237 13.25 -11.15 13.59
N LYS A 238 12.34 -11.07 14.58
CA LYS A 238 12.62 -11.56 15.92
C LYS A 238 11.77 -12.79 16.22
N GLN A 239 12.43 -13.87 16.62
CA GLN A 239 11.76 -14.97 17.33
C GLN A 239 11.66 -14.65 18.83
N TYR A 240 12.65 -13.95 19.37
CA TYR A 240 12.76 -13.62 20.79
C TYR A 240 12.94 -12.11 21.02
N THR A 241 12.40 -11.58 22.09
CA THR A 241 12.63 -10.20 22.55
C THR A 241 13.71 -10.16 23.64
N ASN A 242 14.01 -8.96 24.16
CA ASN A 242 14.97 -8.79 25.26
C ASN A 242 14.40 -9.15 26.64
N GLY A 243 13.14 -9.56 26.75
CA GLY A 243 12.57 -10.02 28.03
C GLY A 243 11.29 -10.85 27.89
N SER A 244 10.78 -11.39 28.99
CA SER A 244 9.62 -12.29 28.97
C SER A 244 8.29 -11.55 28.87
N ILE A 245 7.33 -12.11 28.12
CA ILE A 245 5.92 -11.72 28.14
C ILE A 245 5.18 -12.72 29.01
N SER A 246 4.78 -12.37 30.23
CA SER A 246 4.05 -13.27 31.15
C SER A 246 2.53 -13.08 31.15
N SER A 247 2.02 -12.04 30.46
CA SER A 247 0.59 -11.68 30.48
C SER A 247 -0.27 -12.46 29.47
N CYS A 248 0.29 -13.46 28.78
CA CYS A 248 -0.41 -14.31 27.80
C CYS A 248 -0.57 -15.73 28.34
N SER A 249 -1.76 -16.33 28.18
CA SER A 249 -2.05 -17.70 28.61
C SER A 249 -1.19 -18.77 27.91
N ILE A 250 -0.79 -18.51 26.67
CA ILE A 250 0.10 -19.39 25.91
C ILE A 250 1.58 -19.25 26.34
N SER A 251 1.92 -18.22 27.12
CA SER A 251 3.31 -17.97 27.52
C SER A 251 3.83 -19.05 28.46
N ASP A 252 5.06 -19.49 28.20
CA ASP A 252 5.83 -20.37 29.09
C ASP A 252 6.83 -19.60 29.95
N GLY A 253 6.73 -18.26 29.98
CA GLY A 253 7.65 -17.39 30.70
C GLY A 253 8.99 -17.17 29.99
N SER A 254 9.18 -17.68 28.77
CA SER A 254 10.34 -17.34 27.94
C SER A 254 10.25 -15.94 27.34
N ASN A 255 11.31 -15.54 26.62
CA ASN A 255 11.38 -14.28 25.89
C ASN A 255 10.90 -14.38 24.43
N VAL A 256 10.10 -15.39 24.06
CA VAL A 256 9.52 -15.49 22.71
C VAL A 256 8.64 -14.28 22.37
N VAL A 257 8.67 -13.85 21.11
CA VAL A 257 7.75 -12.81 20.60
C VAL A 257 6.35 -13.39 20.55
N ILE A 258 5.42 -12.72 21.23
CA ILE A 258 3.99 -13.05 21.21
C ILE A 258 3.25 -11.78 20.79
N GLY A 259 2.31 -11.93 19.85
CA GLY A 259 1.45 -10.87 19.36
C GLY A 259 0.61 -10.26 20.48
N TYR A 260 0.15 -9.02 20.27
CA TYR A 260 -0.59 -8.30 21.30
C TYR A 260 -1.85 -9.07 21.76
N ASP A 261 -2.52 -9.74 20.83
CA ASP A 261 -3.70 -10.58 21.07
C ASP A 261 -3.41 -11.88 21.85
N CYS A 262 -2.14 -12.20 22.10
CA CYS A 262 -1.67 -13.47 22.65
C CYS A 262 -1.99 -14.71 21.82
N ILE A 263 -2.08 -14.55 20.51
CA ILE A 263 -2.30 -15.64 19.56
C ILE A 263 -1.10 -15.75 18.62
N GLY A 264 -0.63 -14.65 18.04
CA GLY A 264 0.52 -14.69 17.12
C GLY A 264 1.81 -15.14 17.82
N ILE A 265 2.47 -16.20 17.32
CA ILE A 265 3.74 -16.70 17.89
C ILE A 265 4.91 -16.44 16.94
N GLY A 266 6.00 -15.90 17.48
CA GLY A 266 7.34 -15.92 16.89
C GLY A 266 7.53 -15.03 15.66
N ILE A 267 8.57 -15.33 14.88
CA ILE A 267 9.06 -14.48 13.79
C ILE A 267 8.03 -14.22 12.69
N MET A 268 7.18 -15.20 12.40
CA MET A 268 6.10 -15.09 11.40
C MET A 268 4.74 -14.72 12.01
N GLN A 269 4.64 -14.53 13.33
CA GLN A 269 3.38 -14.29 14.04
C GLN A 269 2.28 -15.31 13.68
N VAL A 270 2.64 -16.59 13.72
CA VAL A 270 1.74 -17.69 13.39
C VAL A 270 0.56 -17.71 14.36
N SER A 271 -0.66 -17.61 13.84
CA SER A 271 -1.91 -17.55 14.63
C SER A 271 -2.93 -18.65 14.29
N ASP A 272 -2.70 -19.40 13.21
CA ASP A 272 -3.55 -20.49 12.74
C ASP A 272 -2.94 -21.85 13.16
N TYR A 273 -3.23 -22.28 14.39
CA TYR A 273 -2.77 -23.54 15.00
C TYR A 273 -3.75 -24.01 16.08
N ASP A 274 -3.70 -25.30 16.44
CA ASP A 274 -4.53 -25.84 17.51
C ASP A 274 -4.02 -25.37 18.88
N ARG A 275 -4.82 -24.53 19.55
CA ARG A 275 -4.46 -23.96 20.86
C ARG A 275 -4.42 -24.98 22.00
N SER A 276 -4.96 -26.18 21.79
CA SER A 276 -4.87 -27.29 22.74
C SER A 276 -3.60 -28.12 22.55
N ASP A 277 -2.95 -28.06 21.38
CA ASP A 277 -1.70 -28.79 21.10
C ASP A 277 -0.50 -28.06 21.72
N LYS A 278 -0.23 -28.39 22.99
CA LYS A 278 0.92 -27.88 23.73
C LYS A 278 2.26 -28.23 23.07
N GLN A 279 2.35 -29.31 22.30
CA GLN A 279 3.61 -29.69 21.65
C GLN A 279 3.87 -28.80 20.43
N GLU A 280 2.84 -28.53 19.63
CA GLU A 280 2.94 -27.58 18.52
C GLU A 280 3.30 -26.18 19.02
N ILE A 281 2.61 -25.68 20.06
CA ILE A 281 2.91 -24.38 20.65
C ILE A 281 4.38 -24.28 21.07
N GLN A 282 4.92 -25.31 21.73
CA GLN A 282 6.33 -25.33 22.13
C GLN A 282 7.30 -25.32 20.94
N LYS A 283 6.95 -25.97 19.81
CA LYS A 283 7.75 -25.88 18.58
C LYS A 283 7.66 -24.48 17.98
N LEU A 284 6.47 -23.90 17.87
CA LEU A 284 6.28 -22.53 17.35
C LEU A 284 7.07 -21.50 18.16
N MET A 285 7.22 -21.72 19.47
CA MET A 285 7.97 -20.84 20.35
C MET A 285 9.50 -20.99 20.24
N HIS A 286 9.99 -22.23 20.14
CA HIS A 286 11.42 -22.53 20.36
C HIS A 286 12.17 -23.07 19.15
N ASP A 287 11.47 -23.42 18.08
CA ASP A 287 12.04 -23.83 16.80
C ASP A 287 11.71 -22.76 15.74
N ILE A 288 12.67 -21.88 15.49
CA ILE A 288 12.54 -20.81 14.50
C ILE A 288 12.30 -21.36 13.08
N ASP A 289 12.84 -22.54 12.75
CA ASP A 289 12.63 -23.13 11.43
C ASP A 289 11.20 -23.66 11.32
N TYR A 290 10.66 -24.27 12.39
CA TYR A 290 9.24 -24.67 12.45
C TYR A 290 8.30 -23.46 12.36
N ASN A 291 8.59 -22.38 13.09
CA ASN A 291 7.79 -21.15 13.04
C ASN A 291 7.76 -20.54 11.62
N ILE A 292 8.92 -20.43 10.98
CA ILE A 292 9.02 -19.97 9.59
C ILE A 292 8.25 -20.92 8.66
N ASP A 293 8.43 -22.22 8.80
CA ASP A 293 7.77 -23.22 7.95
C ASP A 293 6.24 -23.14 8.04
N ARG A 294 5.70 -22.99 9.26
CA ARG A 294 4.25 -22.85 9.47
C ARG A 294 3.70 -21.54 8.89
N GLY A 295 4.41 -20.42 9.05
CA GLY A 295 4.06 -19.17 8.38
C GLY A 295 4.04 -19.30 6.85
N MET A 296 5.02 -20.01 6.28
CA MET A 296 5.05 -20.26 4.84
C MET A 296 3.90 -21.15 4.34
N GLN A 297 3.49 -22.15 5.12
CA GLN A 297 2.31 -22.97 4.80
C GLN A 297 1.05 -22.10 4.73
N ILE A 298 0.83 -21.24 5.74
CA ILE A 298 -0.32 -20.31 5.77
C ILE A 298 -0.32 -19.42 4.53
N LEU A 299 0.81 -18.79 4.20
CA LEU A 299 0.93 -17.93 3.01
C LEU A 299 0.64 -18.71 1.72
N LYS A 300 1.15 -19.95 1.61
CA LYS A 300 0.91 -20.79 0.43
C LYS A 300 -0.55 -21.24 0.33
N ASP A 301 -1.21 -21.50 1.44
CA ASP A 301 -2.64 -21.82 1.46
C ASP A 301 -3.47 -20.64 0.96
N LYS A 302 -3.13 -19.41 1.36
CA LYS A 302 -3.79 -18.19 0.83
C LYS A 302 -3.53 -17.99 -0.66
N TRP A 303 -2.32 -18.28 -1.12
CA TRP A 303 -2.01 -18.28 -2.56
C TRP A 303 -2.84 -19.31 -3.33
N ASN A 304 -2.97 -20.52 -2.79
CA ASN A 304 -3.76 -21.59 -3.41
C ASN A 304 -5.25 -21.23 -3.42
N GLU A 305 -5.77 -20.59 -2.37
CA GLU A 305 -7.14 -20.06 -2.31
C GLU A 305 -7.37 -19.02 -3.41
N ALA A 306 -6.46 -18.03 -3.56
CA ALA A 306 -6.55 -17.02 -4.61
C ALA A 306 -6.47 -17.59 -6.03
N ASN A 307 -5.71 -18.66 -6.23
CA ASN A 307 -5.45 -19.28 -7.53
C ASN A 307 -6.28 -20.52 -7.83
N ALA A 308 -7.12 -20.96 -6.90
CA ALA A 308 -8.12 -21.98 -7.17
C ALA A 308 -8.97 -21.49 -8.35
N LYS A 309 -9.23 -22.36 -9.34
CA LYS A 309 -10.18 -22.04 -10.40
C LYS A 309 -11.46 -21.56 -9.73
N ALA A 310 -12.09 -20.50 -10.23
CA ALA A 310 -13.38 -20.02 -9.78
C ALA A 310 -14.50 -21.07 -10.03
N GLU A 311 -14.37 -22.22 -9.37
CA GLU A 311 -15.32 -23.34 -9.26
C GLU A 311 -16.04 -23.27 -7.90
N SER A 312 -15.93 -22.14 -7.22
CA SER A 312 -16.79 -21.83 -6.09
C SER A 312 -18.22 -21.71 -6.60
N ALA A 313 -19.13 -22.52 -6.04
CA ALA A 313 -20.57 -22.34 -6.21
C ALA A 313 -21.08 -21.06 -5.50
N LEU A 314 -20.21 -20.31 -4.83
CA LEU A 314 -20.52 -19.01 -4.24
C LEU A 314 -20.46 -17.91 -5.31
N PRO A 315 -21.34 -16.91 -5.26
CA PRO A 315 -21.38 -15.82 -6.24
C PRO A 315 -20.21 -14.82 -6.12
N TYR A 316 -19.17 -15.13 -5.35
CA TYR A 316 -18.01 -14.28 -5.07
C TYR A 316 -16.74 -15.10 -4.88
N ASN A 317 -15.58 -14.48 -5.10
CA ASN A 317 -14.28 -14.98 -4.66
C ASN A 317 -13.85 -14.22 -3.41
N LEU A 318 -13.36 -14.94 -2.38
CA LEU A 318 -12.92 -14.32 -1.13
C LEU A 318 -11.66 -13.48 -1.35
N ILE A 319 -10.79 -13.91 -2.28
CA ILE A 319 -9.60 -13.18 -2.71
C ILE A 319 -9.32 -13.39 -4.20
N PRO A 320 -9.14 -12.32 -5.01
CA PRO A 320 -8.93 -12.46 -6.44
C PRO A 320 -7.61 -13.12 -6.82
N LYS A 321 -7.59 -13.73 -8.01
CA LYS A 321 -6.36 -14.07 -8.72
C LYS A 321 -5.74 -12.82 -9.34
N VAL A 322 -4.41 -12.75 -9.42
CA VAL A 322 -3.70 -11.68 -10.14
C VAL A 322 -3.00 -12.24 -11.37
N ASN A 323 -3.18 -11.58 -12.52
CA ASN A 323 -2.62 -11.97 -13.83
C ASN A 323 -2.81 -13.47 -14.11
N ASP A 324 -1.75 -14.14 -14.57
CA ASP A 324 -1.72 -15.58 -14.85
C ASP A 324 -1.54 -16.46 -13.61
N GLY A 325 -1.30 -15.86 -12.44
CA GLY A 325 -0.98 -16.60 -11.21
C GLY A 325 0.38 -17.28 -11.26
N ASN A 326 1.33 -16.74 -12.01
CA ASN A 326 2.72 -17.19 -11.95
C ASN A 326 3.32 -16.82 -10.57
N PRO A 327 3.75 -17.79 -9.75
CA PRO A 327 4.32 -17.55 -8.43
C PRO A 327 5.67 -16.82 -8.46
N ASP A 328 6.37 -16.82 -9.60
CA ASP A 328 7.64 -16.10 -9.74
C ASP A 328 7.45 -14.57 -9.76
N LYS A 329 6.24 -14.08 -10.07
CA LYS A 329 5.96 -12.65 -10.18
C LYS A 329 5.49 -12.08 -8.85
N LEU A 330 6.21 -11.09 -8.31
CA LEU A 330 5.92 -10.49 -7.01
C LEU A 330 4.48 -9.98 -6.94
N GLU A 331 4.06 -9.21 -7.95
CA GLU A 331 2.73 -8.59 -8.04
C GLU A 331 1.59 -9.61 -7.95
N ASN A 332 1.82 -10.86 -8.38
CA ASN A 332 0.78 -11.87 -8.36
C ASN A 332 0.37 -12.30 -6.94
N TRP A 333 1.20 -12.01 -5.93
CA TRP A 333 0.98 -12.41 -4.53
C TRP A 333 0.11 -11.43 -3.74
N TYR A 334 -0.28 -10.29 -4.33
CA TYR A 334 -0.93 -9.18 -3.63
C TYR A 334 -2.06 -9.61 -2.67
N PHE A 335 -3.01 -10.42 -3.14
CA PHE A 335 -4.12 -10.86 -2.29
C PHE A 335 -3.79 -12.00 -1.32
N ALA A 336 -2.79 -12.82 -1.62
CA ALA A 336 -2.30 -13.82 -0.68
C ALA A 336 -1.60 -13.14 0.52
N ILE A 337 -0.86 -12.06 0.26
CA ILE A 337 -0.25 -11.20 1.28
C ILE A 337 -1.33 -10.53 2.13
N LEU A 338 -2.37 -9.96 1.49
CA LEU A 338 -3.53 -9.42 2.20
C LEU A 338 -4.15 -10.46 3.13
N ALA A 339 -4.46 -11.65 2.60
CA ALA A 339 -5.13 -12.70 3.35
C ALA A 339 -4.25 -13.37 4.42
N TYR A 340 -2.93 -13.24 4.32
CA TYR A 340 -2.01 -13.66 5.39
C TYR A 340 -2.28 -12.87 6.69
N ASN A 341 -2.49 -11.55 6.56
CA ASN A 341 -2.85 -10.68 7.68
C ASN A 341 -4.36 -10.65 7.97
N GLY A 342 -5.19 -11.17 7.05
CA GLY A 342 -6.63 -11.35 7.20
C GLY A 342 -7.47 -10.45 6.28
N ARG A 343 -8.68 -10.93 5.96
CA ARG A 343 -9.69 -10.24 5.15
C ARG A 343 -10.47 -9.21 5.99
N LEU A 344 -9.75 -8.17 6.39
CA LEU A 344 -10.19 -7.14 7.32
C LEU A 344 -10.39 -5.79 6.62
N GLU A 345 -11.24 -4.93 7.17
CA GLU A 345 -11.52 -3.61 6.58
C GLU A 345 -10.27 -2.72 6.55
N ARG A 346 -9.38 -2.83 7.54
CA ARG A 346 -8.09 -2.13 7.53
C ARG A 346 -7.21 -2.47 6.32
N ASN A 347 -7.44 -3.62 5.69
CA ASN A 347 -6.68 -4.10 4.55
C ASN A 347 -7.35 -3.74 3.22
N ASP A 348 -8.45 -2.98 3.23
CA ASP A 348 -8.99 -2.35 2.03
C ASP A 348 -8.02 -1.27 1.52
N PRO A 349 -7.35 -1.47 0.38
CA PRO A 349 -6.36 -0.52 -0.12
C PRO A 349 -6.98 0.75 -0.73
N ILE A 350 -8.30 0.79 -0.97
CA ILE A 350 -8.98 2.03 -1.39
C ILE A 350 -9.22 2.92 -0.19
N ALA A 351 -9.71 2.35 0.92
CA ALA A 351 -9.97 3.09 2.15
C ALA A 351 -8.70 3.37 2.97
N ASN A 352 -7.68 2.51 2.87
CA ASN A 352 -6.45 2.55 3.67
C ASN A 352 -5.18 2.47 2.79
N PRO A 353 -5.00 3.32 1.77
CA PRO A 353 -3.95 3.16 0.76
C PRO A 353 -2.53 3.16 1.34
N GLN A 354 -2.30 3.78 2.50
CA GLN A 354 -0.98 3.85 3.12
C GLN A 354 -0.76 2.84 4.27
N THR A 355 -1.82 2.18 4.74
CA THR A 355 -1.80 1.36 5.96
C THR A 355 -2.34 -0.04 5.76
N ALA A 356 -2.97 -0.34 4.63
CA ALA A 356 -3.35 -1.69 4.27
C ALA A 356 -2.11 -2.59 4.24
N TYR A 357 -2.23 -3.78 4.83
CA TYR A 357 -1.07 -4.64 5.10
C TYR A 357 -0.24 -4.96 3.86
N GLN A 358 -0.90 -5.32 2.76
CA GLN A 358 -0.22 -5.62 1.51
C GLN A 358 0.56 -4.41 0.97
N GLU A 359 0.02 -3.19 1.06
CA GLU A 359 0.72 -1.97 0.62
C GLU A 359 1.99 -1.74 1.43
N LEU A 360 1.93 -1.99 2.75
CA LEU A 360 3.07 -1.93 3.64
C LEU A 360 4.15 -2.96 3.29
N ILE A 361 3.76 -4.17 2.90
CA ILE A 361 4.69 -5.22 2.45
C ILE A 361 5.40 -4.82 1.14
N TYR A 362 4.69 -4.26 0.16
CA TYR A 362 5.31 -3.76 -1.07
C TYR A 362 6.23 -2.56 -0.82
N LYS A 363 5.83 -1.62 0.05
CA LYS A 363 6.69 -0.51 0.51
C LYS A 363 7.97 -1.03 1.17
N GLU A 364 7.88 -2.07 1.99
CA GLU A 364 9.05 -2.72 2.60
C GLU A 364 9.94 -3.42 1.60
N MET A 365 9.38 -4.09 0.59
CA MET A 365 10.18 -4.66 -0.50
C MET A 365 10.98 -3.56 -1.21
N GLY A 366 10.35 -2.43 -1.53
CA GLY A 366 11.02 -1.25 -2.08
C GLY A 366 12.14 -0.72 -1.19
N ASN A 367 11.86 -0.52 0.10
CA ASN A 367 12.81 0.10 1.02
C ASN A 367 13.96 -0.83 1.42
N GLN A 368 13.67 -2.10 1.70
CA GLN A 368 14.60 -3.03 2.34
C GLN A 368 15.24 -3.99 1.35
N SER A 369 14.52 -4.40 0.29
CA SER A 369 15.06 -5.25 -0.79
C SER A 369 15.56 -4.44 -1.99
N LEU A 370 15.30 -3.12 -2.01
CA LEU A 370 15.70 -2.19 -3.08
C LEU A 370 15.14 -2.57 -4.46
N ILE A 371 14.03 -3.32 -4.48
CA ILE A 371 13.34 -3.70 -5.71
C ILE A 371 12.20 -2.72 -5.97
N SER A 372 12.18 -2.09 -7.14
CA SER A 372 11.04 -1.28 -7.54
C SER A 372 9.91 -2.22 -7.96
N THR A 373 8.77 -2.20 -7.26
CA THR A 373 7.59 -3.00 -7.61
C THR A 373 6.55 -2.12 -8.29
N THR A 374 5.73 -2.70 -9.15
CA THR A 374 4.66 -1.93 -9.80
C THR A 374 3.52 -1.67 -8.79
N PRO A 375 3.12 -0.40 -8.60
CA PRO A 375 1.95 -0.07 -7.78
C PRO A 375 0.72 -0.87 -8.21
N PHE A 376 0.02 -1.47 -7.25
CA PHE A 376 -1.13 -2.30 -7.59
C PHE A 376 -2.28 -1.42 -8.11
N PRO A 377 -3.02 -1.82 -9.16
CA PRO A 377 -4.09 -1.00 -9.76
C PRO A 377 -5.36 -1.04 -8.90
N THR A 378 -5.35 -0.39 -7.74
CA THR A 378 -6.46 -0.37 -6.79
C THR A 378 -7.73 0.27 -7.36
N HIS A 379 -7.61 1.18 -8.33
CA HIS A 379 -8.73 1.72 -9.10
C HIS A 379 -9.54 0.66 -9.88
N LEU A 380 -9.01 -0.55 -10.11
CA LEU A 380 -9.73 -1.67 -10.73
C LEU A 380 -10.51 -2.52 -9.71
N LEU A 381 -10.36 -2.23 -8.41
CA LEU A 381 -10.99 -3.01 -7.36
C LEU A 381 -12.41 -2.53 -7.12
N THR A 382 -13.27 -3.50 -6.86
CA THR A 382 -14.62 -3.26 -6.34
C THR A 382 -14.74 -4.05 -5.05
N PRO A 383 -14.32 -3.47 -3.92
CA PRO A 383 -14.46 -4.10 -2.63
C PRO A 383 -15.92 -4.42 -2.33
N GLY A 384 -16.14 -5.60 -1.77
CA GLY A 384 -17.44 -6.08 -1.35
C GLY A 384 -17.43 -6.43 0.13
N ARG A 385 -18.63 -6.49 0.72
CA ARG A 385 -18.85 -6.96 2.07
C ARG A 385 -19.70 -8.21 2.02
N ILE A 386 -19.21 -9.30 2.62
CA ILE A 386 -20.05 -10.48 2.89
C ILE A 386 -20.62 -10.30 4.29
N SER A 387 -21.89 -9.93 4.38
CA SER A 387 -22.59 -9.82 5.65
C SER A 387 -22.86 -11.21 6.23
N GLY A 388 -22.20 -11.54 7.35
CA GLY A 388 -22.51 -12.68 8.21
C GLY A 388 -23.21 -12.25 9.50
N GLN A 389 -23.62 -13.22 10.34
CA GLN A 389 -24.21 -12.95 11.66
C GLN A 389 -23.24 -12.27 12.65
N LEU A 390 -21.94 -12.31 12.37
CA LEU A 390 -20.87 -11.71 13.17
C LEU A 390 -20.35 -10.36 12.63
N GLY A 391 -20.75 -9.93 11.43
CA GLY A 391 -20.22 -8.72 10.80
C GLY A 391 -19.93 -8.89 9.30
N SER A 392 -19.32 -7.89 8.67
CA SER A 392 -18.93 -7.95 7.26
C SER A 392 -17.48 -8.43 7.08
N TYR A 393 -17.27 -9.49 6.31
CA TYR A 393 -15.93 -9.83 5.82
C TYR A 393 -15.60 -9.05 4.56
N PHE A 394 -14.36 -8.60 4.49
CA PHE A 394 -13.82 -7.99 3.29
C PHE A 394 -13.73 -9.03 2.17
N SER A 395 -14.23 -8.67 0.99
CA SER A 395 -14.27 -9.52 -0.19
C SER A 395 -14.09 -8.68 -1.44
N PHE A 396 -14.00 -9.34 -2.58
CA PHE A 396 -13.90 -8.66 -3.86
C PHE A 396 -14.94 -9.20 -4.82
N GLN A 397 -15.62 -8.30 -5.53
CA GLN A 397 -16.58 -8.69 -6.57
C GLN A 397 -15.89 -9.21 -7.84
N THR A 398 -14.57 -9.06 -7.92
CA THR A 398 -13.74 -9.44 -9.06
C THR A 398 -13.00 -10.74 -8.78
N ASN A 399 -13.10 -11.72 -9.68
CA ASN A 399 -12.42 -13.00 -9.51
C ASN A 399 -10.93 -12.95 -9.94
N GLN A 400 -10.60 -12.05 -10.86
CA GLN A 400 -9.24 -11.89 -11.39
C GLN A 400 -8.96 -10.43 -11.75
N VAL A 401 -7.81 -9.93 -11.33
CA VAL A 401 -7.33 -8.58 -11.64
C VAL A 401 -6.08 -8.69 -12.51
N SER A 402 -5.99 -7.83 -13.54
CA SER A 402 -4.78 -7.70 -14.36
C SER A 402 -4.02 -6.46 -13.95
N THR A 403 -2.72 -6.60 -13.73
CA THR A 403 -1.83 -5.47 -13.45
C THR A 403 -1.05 -5.14 -14.71
N PRO A 404 -1.17 -3.93 -15.26
CA PRO A 404 -0.36 -3.55 -16.40
C PRO A 404 1.07 -3.38 -15.87
N GLY A 405 2.01 -4.22 -16.35
CA GLY A 405 3.35 -4.38 -15.77
C GLY A 405 4.21 -3.10 -15.72
N PRO A 406 5.49 -3.21 -15.31
CA PRO A 406 6.29 -4.43 -15.32
C PRO A 406 5.93 -5.40 -14.19
N LEU A 407 6.13 -6.69 -14.43
CA LEU A 407 6.01 -7.72 -13.39
C LEU A 407 7.41 -8.16 -12.99
N HIS A 408 7.69 -8.14 -11.69
CA HIS A 408 9.04 -8.38 -11.20
C HIS A 408 9.22 -9.82 -10.77
N GLU A 409 10.37 -10.39 -11.10
CA GLU A 409 10.84 -11.65 -10.53
C GLU A 409 11.71 -11.40 -9.30
N SER A 410 11.91 -12.45 -8.49
CA SER A 410 12.87 -12.35 -7.39
C SER A 410 14.26 -12.03 -7.90
N THR A 411 14.89 -11.04 -7.28
CA THR A 411 16.28 -10.68 -7.52
C THR A 411 17.26 -11.58 -6.78
N GLN A 412 16.76 -12.52 -5.97
CA GLN A 412 17.56 -13.29 -5.01
C GLN A 412 17.66 -14.77 -5.37
N ASN A 413 17.11 -15.16 -6.52
CA ASN A 413 17.13 -16.54 -7.03
C ASN A 413 18.13 -16.73 -8.19
N TYR A 414 19.03 -15.78 -8.45
CA TYR A 414 20.03 -15.92 -9.50
C TYR A 414 21.12 -16.95 -9.15
N GLY A 415 21.46 -17.78 -10.13
CA GLY A 415 22.56 -18.73 -10.12
C GLY A 415 23.78 -18.28 -10.93
N LYS A 416 24.90 -18.99 -10.75
CA LYS A 416 26.13 -18.74 -11.50
C LYS A 416 25.89 -18.93 -13.01
N GLY A 417 26.28 -17.92 -13.79
CA GLY A 417 26.12 -17.89 -15.24
C GLY A 417 24.88 -17.15 -15.73
N ASN A 418 23.93 -16.80 -14.85
CA ASN A 418 22.80 -15.96 -15.24
C ASN A 418 23.30 -14.60 -15.77
N THR A 419 22.63 -14.14 -16.83
CA THR A 419 22.78 -12.79 -17.36
C THR A 419 21.73 -11.91 -16.70
N VAL A 420 22.15 -10.77 -16.20
CA VAL A 420 21.28 -9.75 -15.58
C VAL A 420 21.70 -8.36 -16.04
N TYR A 421 20.83 -7.38 -15.86
CA TYR A 421 21.00 -6.00 -16.28
C TYR A 421 20.83 -5.07 -15.08
N VAL A 422 21.61 -3.99 -15.07
CA VAL A 422 21.54 -2.97 -14.02
C VAL A 422 20.27 -2.14 -14.20
N THR A 423 19.48 -1.99 -13.14
CA THR A 423 18.25 -1.18 -13.15
C THR A 423 18.45 0.23 -12.59
N ALA A 424 19.52 0.51 -11.85
CA ALA A 424 19.80 1.85 -11.33
C ALA A 424 20.63 2.69 -12.30
N ASP A 425 20.37 4.00 -12.37
CA ASP A 425 21.10 4.92 -13.26
C ASP A 425 22.61 4.90 -13.00
N ARG A 426 23.00 4.74 -11.72
CA ARG A 426 24.40 4.71 -11.28
C ARG A 426 24.64 3.69 -10.17
N LEU A 427 24.69 2.41 -10.54
CA LEU A 427 25.00 1.34 -9.59
C LEU A 427 26.47 1.31 -9.21
N THR A 428 26.78 1.26 -7.91
CA THR A 428 28.17 1.14 -7.43
C THR A 428 28.64 -0.31 -7.46
N LEU A 429 29.73 -0.58 -8.19
CA LEU A 429 30.43 -1.86 -8.16
C LEU A 429 31.42 -1.87 -7.00
N ARG A 430 31.36 -2.87 -6.12
CA ARG A 430 32.18 -2.95 -4.91
C ARG A 430 33.21 -4.09 -4.93
N SER A 431 34.30 -3.93 -4.19
CA SER A 431 35.36 -4.95 -4.04
C SER A 431 34.91 -6.18 -3.25
N SER A 432 33.98 -6.01 -2.31
CA SER A 432 33.33 -7.04 -1.50
C SER A 432 31.92 -6.57 -1.13
N PRO A 433 31.05 -7.43 -0.56
CA PRO A 433 29.84 -6.96 0.12
C PRO A 433 30.18 -5.84 1.10
N ASN A 434 29.48 -4.70 1.01
CA ASN A 434 29.75 -3.49 1.80
C ASN A 434 31.20 -2.92 1.71
N GLY A 435 32.01 -3.40 0.76
CA GLY A 435 33.40 -2.97 0.56
C GLY A 435 33.53 -1.63 -0.16
N SER A 436 34.77 -1.24 -0.46
CA SER A 436 35.07 0.00 -1.20
C SER A 436 34.49 -0.03 -2.62
N SER A 437 34.10 1.16 -3.12
CA SER A 437 33.73 1.34 -4.53
C SER A 437 34.96 1.11 -5.43
N ILE A 438 34.77 0.34 -6.49
CA ILE A 438 35.78 0.07 -7.53
C ILE A 438 35.30 0.50 -8.93
N GLY A 439 34.14 1.15 -9.00
CA GLY A 439 33.56 1.68 -10.23
C GLY A 439 32.06 1.93 -10.10
N THR A 440 31.49 2.48 -11.18
CA THR A 440 30.05 2.65 -11.34
C THR A 440 29.60 1.98 -12.63
N LEU A 441 28.39 1.46 -12.63
CA LEU A 441 27.75 0.79 -13.75
C LEU A 441 26.51 1.61 -14.13
N PRO A 442 26.33 1.95 -15.41
CA PRO A 442 25.11 2.60 -15.87
C PRO A 442 23.94 1.61 -15.90
N ARG A 443 22.72 2.14 -15.92
CA ARG A 443 21.50 1.39 -16.25
C ARG A 443 21.68 0.64 -17.58
N GLY A 444 21.15 -0.57 -17.65
CA GLY A 444 21.25 -1.45 -18.82
C GLY A 444 22.60 -2.17 -18.96
N GLU A 445 23.62 -1.89 -18.13
CA GLU A 445 24.88 -2.62 -18.19
C GLU A 445 24.64 -4.11 -17.96
N LYS A 446 25.05 -4.91 -18.95
CA LYS A 446 24.95 -6.37 -18.90
C LYS A 446 26.01 -6.97 -17.97
N LEU A 447 25.55 -7.76 -17.00
CA LEU A 447 26.36 -8.46 -16.02
C LEU A 447 26.17 -9.98 -16.11
N THR A 448 27.20 -10.72 -15.72
CA THR A 448 27.12 -12.17 -15.48
C THR A 448 27.30 -12.46 -14.00
N ILE A 449 26.37 -13.21 -13.40
CA ILE A 449 26.52 -13.73 -12.04
C ILE A 449 27.65 -14.77 -12.00
N THR A 450 28.59 -14.65 -11.08
CA THR A 450 29.82 -15.48 -11.04
C THR A 450 29.86 -16.50 -9.91
N GLY A 451 28.95 -16.41 -8.94
CA GLY A 451 28.88 -17.27 -7.76
C GLY A 451 27.59 -17.06 -6.96
N GLY A 452 27.49 -17.74 -5.82
CA GLY A 452 26.35 -17.58 -4.89
C GLY A 452 26.34 -16.23 -4.19
N TYR A 453 25.19 -15.85 -3.65
CA TYR A 453 25.02 -14.58 -2.97
C TYR A 453 25.62 -14.57 -1.55
N THR A 454 25.81 -13.38 -0.99
CA THR A 454 26.10 -13.15 0.43
C THR A 454 24.99 -12.28 1.04
N ALA A 455 24.37 -12.74 2.13
CA ALA A 455 23.33 -11.97 2.80
C ALA A 455 23.91 -10.86 3.69
N ASN A 456 23.11 -9.85 4.01
CA ASN A 456 23.47 -8.82 4.98
C ASN A 456 23.17 -9.31 6.40
N ASN A 457 24.03 -8.94 7.35
CA ASN A 457 23.72 -9.09 8.78
C ASN A 457 22.92 -7.88 9.29
N SER A 458 21.74 -7.66 8.70
CA SER A 458 20.84 -6.54 9.00
C SER A 458 19.39 -6.97 8.76
N ASN A 459 18.46 -6.51 9.59
CA ASN A 459 17.01 -6.67 9.38
C ASN A 459 16.39 -5.55 8.54
N VAL A 460 17.18 -4.57 8.09
CA VAL A 460 16.77 -3.46 7.22
C VAL A 460 17.58 -3.39 5.92
N ASN A 461 18.25 -4.49 5.56
CA ASN A 461 18.86 -4.67 4.24
C ASN A 461 18.57 -6.09 3.78
N HIS A 462 17.37 -6.30 3.24
CA HIS A 462 16.85 -7.62 2.88
C HIS A 462 17.45 -8.16 1.58
N TYR A 463 17.96 -7.27 0.72
CA TYR A 463 18.70 -7.62 -0.49
C TYR A 463 19.97 -8.44 -0.16
N VAL A 464 20.48 -9.13 -1.18
CA VAL A 464 21.71 -9.90 -1.09
C VAL A 464 22.78 -9.35 -2.03
N TRP A 465 24.03 -9.71 -1.79
CA TRP A 465 25.15 -9.31 -2.63
C TRP A 465 25.53 -10.42 -3.60
N TYR A 466 25.53 -10.12 -4.89
CA TYR A 466 26.00 -11.04 -5.91
C TYR A 466 27.41 -10.69 -6.39
N PRO A 467 28.32 -11.65 -6.52
CA PRO A 467 29.56 -11.46 -7.26
C PRO A 467 29.25 -11.47 -8.76
N VAL A 468 29.62 -10.41 -9.47
CA VAL A 468 29.31 -10.18 -10.88
C VAL A 468 30.56 -9.95 -11.71
N ARG A 469 30.41 -10.14 -13.03
CA ARG A 469 31.39 -9.75 -14.05
C ARG A 469 30.71 -8.90 -15.12
N THR A 470 31.28 -7.73 -15.42
CA THR A 470 30.82 -6.82 -16.48
C THR A 470 31.19 -7.34 -17.87
N SER A 471 30.60 -6.76 -18.91
CA SER A 471 30.96 -7.07 -20.30
C SER A 471 32.41 -6.73 -20.63
N SER A 472 32.99 -5.72 -19.94
CA SER A 472 34.41 -5.34 -20.01
C SER A 472 35.35 -6.25 -19.21
N GLY A 473 34.82 -7.25 -18.49
CA GLY A 473 35.60 -8.23 -17.72
C GLY A 473 35.95 -7.80 -16.29
N LYS A 474 35.48 -6.63 -15.82
CA LYS A 474 35.65 -6.22 -14.41
C LYS A 474 34.80 -7.11 -13.51
N THR A 475 35.33 -7.49 -12.36
CA THR A 475 34.64 -8.30 -11.35
C THR A 475 34.42 -7.52 -10.07
N GLY A 476 33.31 -7.74 -9.39
CA GLY A 476 33.00 -7.12 -8.10
C GLY A 476 31.67 -7.60 -7.55
N TYR A 477 31.10 -6.85 -6.60
CA TYR A 477 29.83 -7.15 -5.96
C TYR A 477 28.83 -6.02 -6.17
N VAL A 478 27.56 -6.40 -6.33
CA VAL A 478 26.42 -5.49 -6.43
C VAL A 478 25.24 -6.03 -5.60
N ALA A 479 24.37 -5.14 -5.16
CA ALA A 479 23.15 -5.49 -4.44
C ALA A 479 22.09 -6.02 -5.43
N SER A 480 21.33 -7.04 -4.99
CA SER A 480 20.38 -7.76 -5.84
C SER A 480 19.22 -6.89 -6.34
N GLY A 481 18.71 -5.97 -5.51
CA GLY A 481 17.57 -5.11 -5.88
C GLY A 481 17.78 -4.25 -7.13
N TYR A 482 19.05 -4.05 -7.54
CA TYR A 482 19.40 -3.29 -8.74
C TYR A 482 19.62 -4.16 -9.99
N LEU A 483 19.13 -5.40 -9.98
CA LEU A 483 19.34 -6.38 -11.04
C LEU A 483 18.00 -6.87 -11.59
N SER A 484 17.87 -6.90 -12.92
CA SER A 484 16.75 -7.51 -13.63
C SER A 484 17.24 -8.49 -14.69
N THR A 485 16.41 -9.47 -15.05
CA THR A 485 16.61 -10.28 -16.26
C THR A 485 16.21 -9.53 -17.52
N ASP A 486 15.37 -8.51 -17.37
CA ASP A 486 14.89 -7.68 -18.48
C ASP A 486 15.87 -6.51 -18.72
N PRO A 487 16.30 -6.30 -19.98
CA PRO A 487 17.22 -5.21 -20.31
C PRO A 487 16.54 -3.83 -20.26
N VAL A 488 15.22 -3.77 -20.48
CA VAL A 488 14.45 -2.53 -20.51
C VAL A 488 13.23 -2.70 -19.63
N VAL A 489 12.99 -1.71 -18.78
CA VAL A 489 11.81 -1.65 -17.92
C VAL A 489 10.70 -0.95 -18.68
N VAL A 490 9.54 -1.62 -18.79
CA VAL A 490 8.40 -1.13 -19.56
C VAL A 490 7.17 -1.08 -18.67
N HIS A 491 6.62 0.13 -18.51
CA HIS A 491 5.39 0.43 -17.81
C HIS A 491 4.27 0.64 -18.80
N ASN A 492 3.15 -0.05 -18.60
CA ASN A 492 1.94 0.17 -19.39
C ASN A 492 0.94 0.92 -18.51
N LEU A 493 0.55 2.12 -18.92
CA LEU A 493 -0.44 2.92 -18.22
C LEU A 493 -1.66 3.02 -19.12
N GLU A 494 -2.60 2.12 -18.91
CA GLU A 494 -3.68 1.84 -19.86
C GLU A 494 -4.98 1.43 -19.17
N GLY A 495 -6.09 1.66 -19.86
CA GLY A 495 -7.38 1.10 -19.52
C GLY A 495 -8.26 0.96 -20.77
N ASP A 496 -9.40 0.29 -20.63
CA ASP A 496 -10.33 0.03 -21.74
C ASP A 496 -10.88 1.30 -22.39
N ARG A 497 -10.84 2.41 -21.65
CA ARG A 497 -11.22 3.75 -22.10
C ARG A 497 -10.26 4.79 -21.54
N ARG A 498 -10.18 5.94 -22.20
CA ARG A 498 -9.44 7.14 -21.77
C ARG A 498 -9.61 7.53 -20.29
N ASN A 499 -10.81 7.39 -19.72
CA ASN A 499 -11.05 7.69 -18.29
C ASN A 499 -10.41 6.64 -17.36
N ALA A 500 -10.33 5.39 -17.80
CA ALA A 500 -9.60 4.34 -17.10
C ALA A 500 -8.08 4.46 -17.33
N THR A 501 -7.63 4.89 -18.51
CA THR A 501 -6.22 5.23 -18.74
C THR A 501 -5.76 6.35 -17.80
N SER A 502 -6.54 7.42 -17.63
CA SER A 502 -6.19 8.49 -16.70
C SER A 502 -6.20 8.04 -15.24
N ALA A 503 -7.12 7.15 -14.85
CA ALA A 503 -7.09 6.51 -13.53
C ALA A 503 -5.86 5.60 -13.35
N SER A 504 -5.47 4.84 -14.36
CA SER A 504 -4.25 4.00 -14.33
C SER A 504 -2.98 4.85 -14.14
N ILE A 505 -2.88 5.97 -14.87
CA ILE A 505 -1.77 6.94 -14.73
C ILE A 505 -1.76 7.54 -13.32
N SER A 506 -2.92 7.93 -12.81
CA SER A 506 -3.09 8.50 -11.48
C SER A 506 -2.69 7.51 -10.37
N ASN A 507 -3.21 6.28 -10.46
CA ASN A 507 -2.88 5.19 -9.54
C ASN A 507 -1.39 4.89 -9.54
N TYR A 508 -0.71 4.94 -10.69
CA TYR A 508 0.73 4.71 -10.74
C TYR A 508 1.52 5.89 -10.13
N GLY A 509 1.21 7.12 -10.53
CA GLY A 509 1.99 8.31 -10.15
C GLY A 509 1.75 8.83 -8.72
N TRP A 510 0.61 8.49 -8.13
CA TRP A 510 0.15 8.97 -6.82
C TRP A 510 -0.47 7.82 -5.99
N HIS A 511 0.10 6.61 -6.09
CA HIS A 511 -0.47 5.40 -5.48
C HIS A 511 -0.67 5.49 -3.97
N LEU A 512 0.39 5.94 -3.27
CA LEU A 512 0.44 6.06 -1.82
C LEU A 512 0.35 7.53 -1.37
N GLU A 513 0.04 8.43 -2.30
CA GLU A 513 -0.01 9.87 -2.07
C GLU A 513 -1.47 10.35 -2.01
N SER A 514 -1.71 11.41 -1.24
CA SER A 514 -2.99 12.10 -1.13
C SER A 514 -2.79 13.55 -1.57
N PRO A 515 -2.75 13.82 -2.89
CA PRO A 515 -2.47 15.17 -3.38
C PRO A 515 -3.59 16.12 -2.96
N ASP A 516 -3.22 17.35 -2.58
CA ASP A 516 -4.19 18.37 -2.11
C ASP A 516 -5.26 18.71 -3.17
N ALA A 517 -4.97 18.45 -4.44
CA ALA A 517 -5.84 18.77 -5.55
C ALA A 517 -5.92 17.66 -6.61
N VAL A 518 -7.00 17.69 -7.40
CA VAL A 518 -7.14 16.94 -8.65
C VAL A 518 -7.61 17.87 -9.75
N VAL A 519 -7.05 17.73 -10.96
CA VAL A 519 -7.50 18.45 -12.15
C VAL A 519 -8.36 17.55 -13.02
N LEU A 520 -9.57 17.98 -13.36
CA LEU A 520 -10.52 17.25 -14.18
C LEU A 520 -10.67 17.89 -15.56
N GLY A 521 -10.36 17.11 -16.60
CA GLY A 521 -10.47 17.48 -18.01
C GLY A 521 -11.54 16.69 -18.76
N ARG A 522 -12.01 17.25 -19.88
CA ARG A 522 -12.96 16.58 -20.78
C ARG A 522 -12.26 15.51 -21.63
N SER A 523 -12.88 14.33 -21.73
CA SER A 523 -12.27 13.15 -22.33
C SER A 523 -12.28 13.16 -23.87
N ASP A 524 -13.33 13.63 -24.53
CA ASP A 524 -13.52 13.58 -26.00
C ASP A 524 -12.98 14.80 -26.75
N LEU A 525 -13.00 15.99 -26.14
CA LEU A 525 -12.47 17.24 -26.71
C LEU A 525 -11.49 17.94 -25.74
N PRO A 526 -10.25 17.43 -25.63
CA PRO A 526 -9.32 17.80 -24.56
C PRO A 526 -8.61 19.15 -24.73
N ILE A 527 -8.84 19.91 -25.82
CA ILE A 527 -8.09 21.14 -26.15
C ILE A 527 -8.13 22.18 -25.03
N ASP A 528 -9.27 22.28 -24.32
CA ASP A 528 -9.46 23.20 -23.19
C ASP A 528 -8.71 22.72 -21.93
N ALA A 529 -8.48 21.41 -21.81
CA ALA A 529 -7.79 20.77 -20.70
C ALA A 529 -6.27 20.64 -20.90
N PHE A 530 -5.73 20.81 -22.11
CA PHE A 530 -4.27 20.75 -22.35
C PHE A 530 -3.50 21.72 -21.48
N THR A 531 -4.00 22.94 -21.31
CA THR A 531 -3.36 23.91 -20.42
C THR A 531 -3.48 23.52 -18.95
N GLY A 532 -4.51 22.73 -18.60
CA GLY A 532 -4.72 22.17 -17.28
C GLY A 532 -3.67 21.14 -16.87
N SER A 533 -2.96 20.52 -17.82
CA SER A 533 -1.84 19.62 -17.48
C SER A 533 -0.70 20.35 -16.76
N VAL A 534 -0.46 21.62 -17.10
CA VAL A 534 0.52 22.47 -16.41
C VAL A 534 0.09 22.77 -14.98
N LEU A 535 -1.21 23.06 -14.79
CA LEU A 535 -1.77 23.27 -13.44
C LEU A 535 -1.65 22.00 -12.60
N ALA A 536 -2.01 20.84 -13.17
CA ALA A 536 -1.94 19.57 -12.46
C ALA A 536 -0.50 19.25 -12.04
N ALA A 537 0.47 19.43 -12.94
CA ALA A 537 1.89 19.24 -12.64
C ALA A 537 2.41 20.17 -11.53
N GLN A 538 2.03 21.45 -11.55
CA GLN A 538 2.45 22.42 -10.53
C GLN A 538 1.80 22.19 -9.16
N LEU A 539 0.65 21.52 -9.13
CA LEU A 539 -0.02 21.06 -7.92
C LEU A 539 0.48 19.69 -7.44
N ASP A 540 1.45 19.08 -8.14
CA ASP A 540 1.85 17.66 -7.96
C ASP A 540 0.62 16.74 -7.88
N SER A 541 -0.27 16.87 -8.86
CA SER A 541 -1.57 16.20 -8.90
C SER A 541 -1.85 15.53 -10.25
N PRO A 542 -2.70 14.48 -10.27
CA PRO A 542 -3.12 13.85 -11.50
C PRO A 542 -4.09 14.73 -12.29
N LEU A 543 -4.12 14.51 -13.61
CA LEU A 543 -5.17 14.99 -14.49
C LEU A 543 -6.10 13.84 -14.86
N LEU A 544 -7.26 13.81 -14.22
CA LEU A 544 -8.32 12.83 -14.48
C LEU A 544 -9.25 13.29 -15.59
N LEU A 545 -10.00 12.34 -16.15
CA LEU A 545 -10.89 12.60 -17.30
C LEU A 545 -12.34 12.26 -16.99
N THR A 546 -13.24 13.04 -17.56
CA THR A 546 -14.69 12.85 -17.52
C THR A 546 -15.28 13.00 -18.92
N ASP A 547 -16.38 12.31 -19.18
CA ASP A 547 -17.20 12.60 -20.36
C ASP A 547 -17.95 13.93 -20.13
N GLN A 548 -18.42 14.58 -21.20
CA GLN A 548 -19.05 15.91 -21.15
C GLN A 548 -20.16 16.02 -20.09
N ASP A 549 -21.03 15.02 -20.03
CA ASP A 549 -22.27 15.02 -19.23
C ASP A 549 -22.33 13.91 -18.18
N LYS A 550 -21.27 13.11 -18.06
CA LYS A 550 -21.23 11.94 -17.17
C LYS A 550 -19.87 11.78 -16.51
N LEU A 551 -19.89 11.75 -15.18
CA LEU A 551 -18.76 11.34 -14.36
C LEU A 551 -18.79 9.81 -14.25
N GLU A 552 -17.76 9.13 -14.78
CA GLU A 552 -17.69 7.67 -14.75
C GLU A 552 -17.29 7.14 -13.37
N GLN A 553 -17.74 5.93 -13.03
CA GLN A 553 -17.45 5.33 -11.72
C GLN A 553 -15.95 5.18 -11.46
N VAL A 554 -15.15 4.84 -12.48
CA VAL A 554 -13.69 4.76 -12.36
C VAL A 554 -13.06 6.10 -11.95
N THR A 555 -13.58 7.22 -12.46
CA THR A 555 -13.12 8.55 -12.08
C THR A 555 -13.56 8.90 -10.66
N ILE A 556 -14.76 8.48 -10.24
CA ILE A 556 -15.23 8.66 -8.85
C ILE A 556 -14.32 7.90 -7.89
N THR A 557 -14.11 6.61 -8.13
CA THR A 557 -13.26 5.75 -7.29
C THR A 557 -11.84 6.28 -7.20
N GLU A 558 -11.27 6.79 -8.30
CA GLU A 558 -9.92 7.35 -8.26
C GLU A 558 -9.85 8.70 -7.52
N ILE A 559 -10.87 9.57 -7.63
CA ILE A 559 -10.91 10.79 -6.80
C ILE A 559 -11.07 10.45 -5.32
N ASP A 560 -11.90 9.46 -4.98
CA ASP A 560 -12.11 8.99 -3.61
C ASP A 560 -10.79 8.46 -3.00
N ARG A 561 -10.04 7.65 -3.76
CA ARG A 561 -8.71 7.14 -3.33
C ARG A 561 -7.71 8.27 -3.07
N LEU A 562 -7.74 9.33 -3.86
CA LEU A 562 -6.82 10.48 -3.73
C LEU A 562 -7.20 11.42 -2.59
N ASP A 563 -8.48 11.41 -2.17
CA ASP A 563 -9.08 12.28 -1.15
C ASP A 563 -8.64 13.77 -1.22
N PRO A 564 -8.82 14.44 -2.39
CA PRO A 564 -8.30 15.78 -2.57
C PRO A 564 -9.14 16.84 -1.85
N SER A 565 -8.47 17.84 -1.27
CA SER A 565 -9.14 19.03 -0.71
C SER A 565 -9.82 19.90 -1.78
N THR A 566 -9.31 19.89 -3.02
CA THR A 566 -9.81 20.71 -4.12
C THR A 566 -9.91 19.93 -5.43
N ILE A 567 -11.02 20.07 -6.15
CA ILE A 567 -11.20 19.50 -7.49
C ILE A 567 -11.40 20.64 -8.49
N TYR A 568 -10.42 20.79 -9.40
CA TYR A 568 -10.45 21.79 -10.46
C TYR A 568 -11.11 21.24 -11.72
N ILE A 569 -12.22 21.84 -12.14
CA ILE A 569 -12.87 21.54 -13.43
C ILE A 569 -12.33 22.53 -14.47
N VAL A 570 -11.56 22.02 -15.45
CA VAL A 570 -11.00 22.86 -16.51
C VAL A 570 -11.94 22.88 -17.71
N GLY A 571 -12.54 24.04 -17.96
CA GLY A 571 -13.49 24.27 -19.05
C GLY A 571 -14.86 24.75 -18.58
N ALA A 572 -15.52 25.50 -19.46
CA ALA A 572 -16.86 26.03 -19.21
C ALA A 572 -17.92 24.91 -19.23
N GLU A 573 -19.17 25.23 -18.86
CA GLU A 573 -20.27 24.27 -18.82
C GLU A 573 -20.49 23.49 -20.14
N PRO A 574 -20.31 24.06 -21.35
CA PRO A 574 -20.39 23.27 -22.59
C PRO A 574 -19.27 22.22 -22.74
N ALA A 575 -18.14 22.39 -22.05
CA ALA A 575 -17.07 21.42 -22.03
C ALA A 575 -17.35 20.32 -20.99
N ILE A 576 -17.65 20.70 -19.76
CA ILE A 576 -17.97 19.79 -18.65
C ILE A 576 -19.23 20.33 -17.97
N SER A 577 -20.34 19.62 -18.09
CA SER A 577 -21.64 20.19 -17.74
C SER A 577 -21.87 20.35 -16.24
N LYS A 578 -22.94 21.07 -15.92
CA LYS A 578 -23.36 21.25 -14.53
C LYS A 578 -23.74 19.93 -13.86
N ASN A 579 -24.16 18.93 -14.63
CA ASN A 579 -24.46 17.60 -14.09
C ASN A 579 -23.21 16.92 -13.51
N VAL A 580 -22.08 16.99 -14.23
CA VAL A 580 -20.80 16.48 -13.73
C VAL A 580 -20.38 17.23 -12.47
N GLU A 581 -20.47 18.56 -12.47
CA GLU A 581 -20.15 19.37 -11.28
C GLU A 581 -21.03 19.03 -10.08
N ASN A 582 -22.34 18.84 -10.29
CA ASN A 582 -23.27 18.46 -9.24
C ASN A 582 -22.97 17.04 -8.71
N ASN A 583 -22.58 16.11 -9.58
CA ASN A 583 -22.14 14.77 -9.17
C ASN A 583 -20.87 14.84 -8.34
N LEU A 584 -19.89 15.69 -8.69
CA LEU A 584 -18.69 15.90 -7.87
C LEU A 584 -19.07 16.42 -6.48
N ARG A 585 -19.89 17.46 -6.39
CA ARG A 585 -20.35 18.02 -5.09
C ARG A 585 -21.12 17.01 -4.24
N LYS A 586 -21.83 16.08 -4.87
CA LYS A 586 -22.59 15.04 -4.18
C LYS A 586 -21.67 13.94 -3.63
N ASN A 587 -20.70 13.49 -4.42
CA ASN A 587 -19.81 12.39 -4.02
C ASN A 587 -18.69 12.87 -3.09
N PHE A 588 -18.25 14.13 -3.22
CA PHE A 588 -17.13 14.71 -2.48
C PHE A 588 -17.57 16.00 -1.76
N PRO A 589 -18.43 15.92 -0.73
CA PRO A 589 -18.98 17.10 -0.05
C PRO A 589 -17.92 17.93 0.69
N GLU A 590 -16.82 17.31 1.11
CA GLU A 590 -15.71 17.96 1.82
C GLU A 590 -14.70 18.62 0.86
N SER A 591 -14.69 18.25 -0.42
CA SER A 591 -13.79 18.83 -1.43
C SER A 591 -14.36 20.14 -1.99
N LYS A 592 -13.48 21.14 -2.13
CA LYS A 592 -13.80 22.39 -2.83
C LYS A 592 -13.84 22.18 -4.33
N ILE A 593 -15.00 22.34 -4.95
CA ILE A 593 -15.15 22.24 -6.40
C ILE A 593 -14.97 23.62 -7.06
N GLU A 594 -13.88 23.79 -7.82
CA GLU A 594 -13.52 25.03 -8.50
C GLU A 594 -13.54 24.88 -10.02
N ARG A 595 -14.22 25.78 -10.74
CA ARG A 595 -14.24 25.76 -12.21
C ARG A 595 -13.30 26.82 -12.77
N VAL A 596 -12.29 26.38 -13.50
CA VAL A 596 -11.33 27.24 -14.20
C VAL A 596 -11.72 27.32 -15.67
N ALA A 597 -12.41 28.40 -16.05
CA ALA A 597 -12.99 28.55 -17.38
C ALA A 597 -13.07 30.00 -17.85
N GLY A 598 -12.87 30.21 -19.15
CA GLY A 598 -13.25 31.42 -19.86
C GLY A 598 -14.46 31.19 -20.76
N SER A 599 -14.91 32.23 -21.45
CA SER A 599 -16.02 32.16 -22.42
C SER A 599 -15.68 31.35 -23.69
N HIS A 600 -14.40 31.08 -23.93
CA HIS A 600 -13.87 30.28 -25.03
C HIS A 600 -12.45 29.79 -24.69
N ARG A 601 -11.92 28.86 -25.49
CA ARG A 601 -10.61 28.20 -25.25
C ARG A 601 -9.43 29.14 -24.98
N TYR A 602 -9.34 30.26 -25.69
CA TYR A 602 -8.28 31.26 -25.46
C TYR A 602 -8.38 31.91 -24.07
N ALA A 603 -9.59 32.26 -23.62
CA ALA A 603 -9.83 32.82 -22.29
C ALA A 603 -9.66 31.74 -21.21
N THR A 604 -10.05 30.49 -21.48
CA THR A 604 -9.76 29.35 -20.58
C THR A 604 -8.25 29.17 -20.40
N SER A 605 -7.46 29.21 -21.48
CA SER A 605 -5.98 29.12 -21.36
C SER A 605 -5.40 30.23 -20.49
N VAL A 606 -5.95 31.46 -20.60
CA VAL A 606 -5.56 32.58 -19.75
C VAL A 606 -5.95 32.35 -18.29
N LYS A 607 -7.14 31.81 -18.02
CA LYS A 607 -7.61 31.50 -16.67
C LYS A 607 -6.76 30.42 -16.00
N VAL A 608 -6.41 29.38 -16.74
CA VAL A 608 -5.49 28.35 -16.24
C VAL A 608 -4.10 28.94 -16.00
N ALA A 609 -3.61 29.82 -16.87
CA ALA A 609 -2.33 30.50 -16.65
C ALA A 609 -2.33 31.48 -15.46
N GLU A 610 -3.49 32.04 -15.09
CA GLU A 610 -3.66 32.80 -13.86
C GLU A 610 -3.59 31.89 -12.63
N GLU A 611 -4.18 30.68 -12.71
CA GLU A 611 -4.13 29.70 -11.63
C GLU A 611 -2.74 29.09 -11.44
N VAL A 612 -2.05 28.73 -12.54
CA VAL A 612 -0.66 28.28 -12.50
C VAL A 612 0.21 29.34 -11.80
N ALA A 613 0.04 30.62 -12.14
CA ALA A 613 0.79 31.71 -11.53
C ALA A 613 0.37 32.04 -10.08
N SER A 614 -0.72 31.44 -9.57
CA SER A 614 -1.15 31.55 -8.17
C SER A 614 -0.39 30.55 -7.29
N VAL A 615 -0.02 29.39 -7.86
CA VAL A 615 0.69 28.30 -7.18
C VAL A 615 2.18 28.23 -7.51
N SER A 616 2.63 28.91 -8.57
CA SER A 616 4.02 28.95 -9.02
C SER A 616 4.61 30.36 -9.08
N SER A 617 5.90 30.48 -9.39
CA SER A 617 6.54 31.77 -9.59
C SER A 617 5.95 32.50 -10.81
N LYS A 618 5.83 33.84 -10.73
CA LYS A 618 5.25 34.63 -11.83
C LYS A 618 6.01 34.38 -13.15
N PRO A 619 5.32 33.97 -14.23
CA PRO A 619 5.98 33.58 -15.46
C PRO A 619 6.59 34.80 -16.17
N SER A 620 7.85 34.69 -16.57
CA SER A 620 8.50 35.65 -17.49
C SER A 620 8.47 35.16 -18.94
N GLU A 621 8.17 33.88 -19.13
CA GLU A 621 7.99 33.18 -20.41
C GLU A 621 6.59 32.56 -20.46
N ILE A 622 6.03 32.43 -21.67
CA ILE A 622 4.89 31.54 -21.94
C ILE A 622 5.20 30.68 -23.17
N PHE A 623 4.55 29.52 -23.24
CA PHE A 623 4.44 28.75 -24.47
C PHE A 623 3.15 29.15 -25.20
N LEU A 624 3.22 29.26 -26.53
CA LEU A 624 2.08 29.57 -27.38
C LEU A 624 1.87 28.48 -28.42
N ALA A 625 0.70 27.87 -28.42
CA ALA A 625 0.29 26.84 -29.39
C ALA A 625 -1.02 27.23 -30.09
N VAL A 626 -1.30 26.61 -31.25
CA VAL A 626 -2.58 26.83 -31.93
C VAL A 626 -3.73 26.19 -31.13
N GLY A 627 -4.85 26.90 -30.98
CA GLY A 627 -6.07 26.39 -30.35
C GLY A 627 -6.89 25.49 -31.27
N ASP A 628 -6.26 24.61 -32.05
CA ASP A 628 -6.90 23.64 -32.94
C ASP A 628 -6.88 22.25 -32.29
N GLU A 629 -8.04 21.61 -32.21
CA GLU A 629 -8.23 20.26 -31.63
C GLU A 629 -7.42 19.18 -32.34
N LYS A 630 -7.03 19.40 -33.60
CA LYS A 630 -6.22 18.44 -34.37
C LYS A 630 -4.72 18.61 -34.17
N SER A 631 -4.28 19.68 -33.48
CA SER A 631 -2.87 19.95 -33.23
C SER A 631 -2.39 19.31 -31.92
N PRO A 632 -1.27 18.56 -31.94
CA PRO A 632 -0.61 18.06 -30.74
C PRO A 632 0.46 19.03 -30.20
N ASP A 633 0.56 20.25 -30.74
CA ASP A 633 1.67 21.18 -30.42
C ASP A 633 1.65 21.58 -28.94
N ALA A 634 0.48 21.86 -28.37
CA ALA A 634 0.32 22.18 -26.95
C ALA A 634 0.75 21.01 -26.04
N LEU A 635 0.44 19.78 -26.43
CA LEU A 635 0.80 18.58 -25.67
C LEU A 635 2.28 18.26 -25.72
N THR A 636 2.90 18.52 -26.85
CA THR A 636 4.32 18.25 -27.08
C THR A 636 5.19 18.98 -26.06
N ILE A 637 4.79 20.19 -25.64
CA ILE A 637 5.51 20.98 -24.63
C ILE A 637 4.94 20.78 -23.21
N GLY A 638 3.82 20.06 -23.06
CA GLY A 638 3.08 19.89 -21.81
C GLY A 638 3.95 19.46 -20.63
N PRO A 639 4.72 18.36 -20.73
CA PRO A 639 5.57 17.91 -19.63
C PRO A 639 6.59 18.96 -19.18
N HIS A 640 7.31 19.60 -20.11
CA HIS A 640 8.31 20.62 -19.78
C HIS A 640 7.66 21.92 -19.25
N ALA A 641 6.52 22.31 -19.82
CA ALA A 641 5.72 23.43 -19.32
C ALA A 641 5.25 23.17 -17.88
N GLY A 642 4.84 21.93 -17.60
CA GLY A 642 4.43 21.45 -16.29
C GLY A 642 5.57 21.44 -15.28
N SER A 643 6.76 20.94 -15.64
CA SER A 643 7.91 20.89 -14.71
C SER A 643 8.45 22.28 -14.37
N GLU A 644 8.52 23.18 -15.36
CA GLU A 644 9.03 24.56 -15.18
C GLU A 644 7.97 25.57 -14.70
N GLY A 645 6.69 25.16 -14.62
CA GLY A 645 5.58 26.04 -14.26
C GLY A 645 5.33 27.17 -15.28
N ILE A 646 5.69 26.94 -16.55
CA ILE A 646 5.54 27.90 -17.65
C ILE A 646 4.16 27.68 -18.31
N PRO A 647 3.23 28.65 -18.26
CA PRO A 647 1.90 28.45 -18.83
C PRO A 647 1.90 28.27 -20.35
N ILE A 648 0.99 27.42 -20.83
CA ILE A 648 0.65 27.28 -22.23
C ILE A 648 -0.58 28.14 -22.51
N LEU A 649 -0.47 29.09 -23.45
CA LEU A 649 -1.59 29.86 -23.98
C LEU A 649 -1.92 29.42 -25.41
N LEU A 650 -3.18 29.62 -25.80
CA LEU A 650 -3.67 29.25 -27.13
C LEU A 650 -3.83 30.47 -28.04
N THR A 651 -3.62 30.30 -29.35
CA THR A 651 -3.86 31.34 -30.37
C THR A 651 -4.65 30.81 -31.56
N ARG A 652 -5.27 31.72 -32.35
CA ARG A 652 -5.71 31.39 -33.70
C ARG A 652 -4.51 31.36 -34.63
N THR A 653 -4.63 30.68 -35.76
CA THR A 653 -3.56 30.56 -36.77
C THR A 653 -3.04 31.91 -37.27
N ALA A 654 -3.93 32.83 -37.60
CA ALA A 654 -3.58 34.11 -38.22
C ALA A 654 -3.62 35.31 -37.26
N GLU A 655 -4.05 35.10 -36.02
CA GLU A 655 -4.32 36.20 -35.09
C GLU A 655 -4.17 35.79 -33.63
N LEU A 656 -3.39 36.57 -32.89
CA LEU A 656 -3.31 36.49 -31.44
C LEU A 656 -4.62 36.99 -30.82
N HIS A 657 -5.25 36.17 -29.97
CA HIS A 657 -6.50 36.55 -29.30
C HIS A 657 -6.29 37.73 -28.34
N ASP A 658 -7.31 38.57 -28.17
CA ASP A 658 -7.20 39.78 -27.33
C ASP A 658 -6.98 39.48 -25.85
N ASP A 659 -7.56 38.39 -25.33
CA ASP A 659 -7.27 37.94 -23.96
C ASP A 659 -5.79 37.60 -23.76
N VAL A 660 -5.17 36.96 -24.76
CA VAL A 660 -3.75 36.58 -24.71
C VAL A 660 -2.86 37.82 -24.85
N LYS A 661 -3.21 38.77 -25.75
CA LYS A 661 -2.52 40.08 -25.81
C LYS A 661 -2.57 40.80 -24.46
N THR A 662 -3.73 40.78 -23.82
CA THR A 662 -3.97 41.41 -22.52
C THR A 662 -3.14 40.74 -21.44
N TYR A 663 -3.13 39.40 -21.40
CA TYR A 663 -2.32 38.64 -20.46
C TYR A 663 -0.81 38.94 -20.61
N ILE A 664 -0.30 38.94 -21.85
CA ILE A 664 1.12 39.25 -22.14
C ILE A 664 1.51 40.62 -21.59
N LYS A 665 0.69 41.65 -21.86
CA LYS A 665 0.93 43.02 -21.38
C LYS A 665 0.80 43.14 -19.87
N ARG A 666 -0.28 42.63 -19.28
CA ARG A 666 -0.59 42.77 -17.85
C ARG A 666 0.45 42.09 -16.97
N ASN A 667 0.92 40.92 -17.38
CA ASN A 667 1.91 40.14 -16.64
C ASN A 667 3.36 40.42 -17.07
N ASN A 668 3.58 41.38 -17.98
CA ASN A 668 4.91 41.80 -18.43
C ASN A 668 5.77 40.63 -18.97
N ILE A 669 5.14 39.74 -19.74
CA ILE A 669 5.78 38.57 -20.33
C ILE A 669 6.92 39.02 -21.26
N LYS A 670 8.12 38.47 -21.06
CA LYS A 670 9.35 38.87 -21.76
C LYS A 670 9.69 37.97 -22.94
N LYS A 671 9.27 36.71 -22.87
CA LYS A 671 9.53 35.71 -23.89
C LYS A 671 8.26 34.93 -24.21
N VAL A 672 8.02 34.72 -25.50
CA VAL A 672 6.98 33.81 -25.98
C VAL A 672 7.65 32.80 -26.88
N THR A 673 7.56 31.53 -26.52
CA THR A 673 8.03 30.43 -27.36
C THR A 673 6.84 29.80 -28.08
N ILE A 674 6.81 29.96 -29.40
CA ILE A 674 5.77 29.38 -30.25
C ILE A 674 6.11 27.92 -30.55
N ILE A 675 5.17 27.03 -30.26
CA ILE A 675 5.29 25.60 -30.60
C ILE A 675 4.43 25.33 -31.83
N GLY A 676 5.07 24.82 -32.88
CA GLY A 676 4.44 24.56 -34.17
C GLY A 676 4.92 25.52 -35.26
N SER A 677 4.69 25.12 -36.50
CA SER A 677 5.23 25.83 -37.67
C SER A 677 4.46 27.10 -38.03
N GLU A 678 5.00 27.88 -38.98
CA GLU A 678 4.32 29.07 -39.48
C GLU A 678 2.97 28.77 -40.17
N THR A 679 2.68 27.53 -40.57
CA THR A 679 1.38 27.17 -41.17
C THR A 679 0.28 27.04 -40.13
N VAL A 680 0.62 26.69 -38.89
CA VAL A 680 -0.33 26.54 -37.77
C VAL A 680 -0.37 27.75 -36.87
N VAL A 681 0.74 28.47 -36.71
CA VAL A 681 0.83 29.77 -36.03
C VAL A 681 1.63 30.72 -36.91
N SER A 682 0.93 31.53 -37.68
CA SER A 682 1.52 32.39 -38.73
C SER A 682 2.52 33.41 -38.20
N LYS A 683 3.36 33.89 -39.12
CA LYS A 683 4.25 35.03 -38.87
C LYS A 683 3.51 36.26 -38.33
N ARG A 684 2.25 36.49 -38.73
CA ARG A 684 1.43 37.60 -38.22
C ARG A 684 1.26 37.54 -36.70
N VAL A 685 1.07 36.35 -36.13
CA VAL A 685 1.01 36.17 -34.68
C VAL A 685 2.35 36.53 -34.03
N SER A 686 3.47 36.07 -34.60
CA SER A 686 4.82 36.44 -34.13
C SER A 686 5.04 37.96 -34.14
N ASP A 687 4.65 38.64 -35.22
CA ASP A 687 4.77 40.09 -35.35
C ASP A 687 3.88 40.82 -34.32
N GLN A 688 2.65 40.33 -34.07
CA GLN A 688 1.77 40.85 -33.02
C GLN A 688 2.40 40.73 -31.63
N ILE A 689 3.05 39.62 -31.30
CA ILE A 689 3.71 39.42 -30.00
C ILE A 689 4.89 40.39 -29.83
N LYS A 690 5.73 40.55 -30.88
CA LYS A 690 6.86 41.49 -30.86
C LYS A 690 6.41 42.93 -30.64
N GLN A 691 5.27 43.32 -31.21
CA GLN A 691 4.66 44.64 -30.98
C GLN A 691 4.21 44.87 -29.54
N LEU A 692 3.98 43.80 -28.76
CA LEU A 692 3.69 43.89 -27.32
C LEU A 692 4.96 44.02 -26.46
N GLY A 693 6.15 43.97 -27.07
CA GLY A 693 7.44 44.10 -26.37
C GLY A 693 8.04 42.78 -25.87
N ALA A 694 7.49 41.63 -26.27
CA ALA A 694 8.04 40.32 -25.94
C ALA A 694 8.95 39.78 -27.06
N SER A 695 10.01 39.09 -26.68
CA SER A 695 10.83 38.31 -27.61
C SER A 695 10.07 37.06 -28.07
N VAL A 696 10.31 36.63 -29.31
CA VAL A 696 9.66 35.44 -29.87
C VAL A 696 10.70 34.42 -30.28
N GLU A 697 10.59 33.23 -29.73
CA GLU A 697 11.27 32.02 -30.17
C GLU A 697 10.25 31.07 -30.83
N ARG A 698 10.70 30.19 -31.72
CA ARG A 698 9.85 29.18 -32.35
C ARG A 698 10.55 27.82 -32.33
N VAL A 699 9.79 26.79 -31.96
CA VAL A 699 10.20 25.39 -32.06
C VAL A 699 9.20 24.69 -32.96
N GLU A 700 9.67 24.17 -34.10
CA GLU A 700 8.81 23.64 -35.16
C GLU A 700 9.44 22.48 -35.91
N GLY A 701 8.59 21.72 -36.59
CA GLY A 701 8.98 20.75 -37.61
C GLY A 701 7.93 20.68 -38.73
N PRO A 702 8.23 19.97 -39.83
CA PRO A 702 7.31 19.82 -40.96
C PRO A 702 6.04 19.03 -40.63
N ASP A 703 6.05 18.23 -39.57
CA ASP A 703 4.90 17.47 -39.06
C ASP A 703 4.94 17.36 -37.52
N ARG A 704 3.87 16.82 -36.93
CA ARG A 704 3.74 16.67 -35.47
C ARG A 704 4.88 15.89 -34.82
N TYR A 705 5.41 14.87 -35.51
CA TYR A 705 6.48 14.02 -34.99
C TYR A 705 7.82 14.75 -35.02
N SER A 706 8.03 15.58 -36.03
CA SER A 706 9.22 16.42 -36.18
C SER A 706 9.21 17.60 -35.20
N THR A 707 8.06 18.25 -34.98
CA THR A 707 7.91 19.26 -33.93
C THR A 707 8.17 18.63 -32.56
N ASN A 708 7.63 17.43 -32.30
CA ASN A 708 7.86 16.69 -31.06
C ASN A 708 9.35 16.38 -30.84
N ALA A 709 10.04 15.81 -31.83
CA ALA A 709 11.47 15.58 -31.75
C ALA A 709 12.29 16.87 -31.52
N ALA A 710 11.89 18.00 -32.14
CA ALA A 710 12.56 19.29 -31.98
C ALA A 710 12.39 19.87 -30.56
N VAL A 711 11.19 19.78 -29.99
CA VAL A 711 10.91 20.17 -28.60
C VAL A 711 11.73 19.31 -27.66
N ILE A 712 11.70 17.99 -27.82
CA ILE A 712 12.41 17.08 -26.92
C ILE A 712 13.93 17.33 -26.97
N THR A 713 14.50 17.44 -28.17
CA THR A 713 15.93 17.74 -28.35
C THR A 713 16.34 19.04 -27.66
N LYS A 714 15.47 20.05 -27.64
CA LYS A 714 15.76 21.36 -27.06
C LYS A 714 15.74 21.34 -25.53
N TYR A 715 14.79 20.64 -24.93
CA TYR A 715 14.52 20.74 -23.49
C TYR A 715 15.04 19.55 -22.68
N TYR A 716 15.12 18.35 -23.28
CA TYR A 716 15.58 17.12 -22.61
C TYR A 716 16.90 16.59 -23.17
N GLY A 717 17.38 17.14 -24.29
CA GLY A 717 18.61 16.67 -24.93
C GLY A 717 18.46 15.28 -25.55
N THR A 718 19.40 14.38 -25.27
CA THR A 718 19.44 13.01 -25.83
C THR A 718 19.49 11.90 -24.79
N ASN A 719 19.51 12.20 -23.49
CA ASN A 719 19.71 11.17 -22.47
C ASN A 719 18.68 11.32 -21.32
N PRO A 720 17.36 11.25 -21.60
CA PRO A 720 16.37 11.21 -20.53
C PRO A 720 16.41 9.87 -19.79
N ASP A 721 16.22 9.86 -18.47
CA ASP A 721 16.17 8.63 -17.66
C ASP A 721 14.87 7.83 -17.90
N GLN A 722 13.77 8.54 -18.20
CA GLN A 722 12.48 7.97 -18.57
C GLN A 722 11.96 8.56 -19.88
N VAL A 723 11.21 7.78 -20.65
CA VAL A 723 10.49 8.25 -21.84
C VAL A 723 9.05 7.77 -21.86
N PHE A 724 8.13 8.67 -22.20
CA PHE A 724 6.73 8.34 -22.34
C PHE A 724 6.38 8.25 -23.82
N PHE A 725 5.71 7.20 -24.26
CA PHE A 725 5.18 7.07 -25.62
C PHE A 725 3.68 7.26 -25.63
N ALA A 726 3.22 8.07 -26.58
CA ALA A 726 1.80 8.28 -26.80
C ALA A 726 1.44 8.26 -28.29
N ASN A 727 0.17 7.96 -28.58
CA ASN A 727 -0.37 8.06 -29.91
C ASN A 727 -0.40 9.54 -30.36
N GLY A 728 0.37 9.85 -31.39
CA GLY A 728 0.41 11.18 -31.99
C GLY A 728 -0.86 11.55 -32.76
N GLN A 729 -1.79 10.63 -33.02
CA GLN A 729 -3.04 10.87 -33.75
C GLN A 729 -4.22 11.18 -32.82
N THR A 730 -4.36 10.45 -31.71
CA THR A 730 -5.38 10.66 -30.68
C THR A 730 -4.69 10.96 -29.36
N THR A 731 -4.80 12.19 -28.89
CA THR A 731 -3.86 12.72 -27.91
C THR A 731 -4.40 12.82 -26.48
N VAL A 732 -5.53 12.17 -26.22
CA VAL A 732 -6.16 12.21 -24.89
C VAL A 732 -5.33 11.46 -23.84
N ASP A 733 -4.72 10.32 -24.18
CA ASP A 733 -3.91 9.56 -23.22
C ASP A 733 -2.64 10.33 -22.84
N SER A 734 -2.03 11.04 -23.80
CA SER A 734 -0.91 11.98 -23.54
C SER A 734 -1.31 13.18 -22.68
N LEU A 735 -2.57 13.63 -22.72
CA LEU A 735 -3.01 14.72 -21.84
C LEU A 735 -2.93 14.31 -20.38
N SER A 736 -3.51 13.15 -20.05
CA SER A 736 -3.51 12.63 -18.68
C SER A 736 -2.12 12.19 -18.22
N GLY A 737 -1.25 11.78 -19.14
CA GLY A 737 0.13 11.40 -18.81
C GLY A 737 1.10 12.57 -18.68
N ALA A 738 0.74 13.78 -19.12
CA ALA A 738 1.63 14.94 -19.08
C ALA A 738 2.05 15.36 -17.66
N PRO A 739 1.17 15.37 -16.63
CA PRO A 739 1.59 15.66 -15.26
C PRO A 739 2.55 14.61 -14.70
N LEU A 740 2.33 13.33 -15.01
CA LEU A 740 3.24 12.26 -14.60
C LEU A 740 4.61 12.38 -15.29
N ALA A 741 4.62 12.65 -16.60
CA ALA A 741 5.85 12.90 -17.33
C ALA A 741 6.60 14.14 -16.80
N ALA A 742 5.88 15.19 -16.38
CA ALA A 742 6.47 16.35 -15.72
C ALA A 742 7.09 15.99 -14.35
N LYS A 743 6.42 15.14 -13.55
CA LYS A 743 6.93 14.65 -12.25
C LYS A 743 8.26 13.90 -12.40
N TYR A 744 8.45 13.19 -13.52
CA TYR A 744 9.71 12.51 -13.85
C TYR A 744 10.72 13.35 -14.64
N ASP A 745 10.43 14.62 -14.94
CA ASP A 745 11.22 15.43 -15.90
C ASP A 745 11.50 14.69 -17.22
N ALA A 746 10.47 14.04 -17.75
CA ALA A 746 10.55 13.14 -18.89
C ALA A 746 9.75 13.66 -20.10
N PRO A 747 10.23 13.43 -21.34
CA PRO A 747 9.48 13.79 -22.53
C PRO A 747 8.35 12.80 -22.85
N ILE A 748 7.27 13.31 -23.45
CA ILE A 748 6.31 12.49 -24.21
C ILE A 748 6.72 12.47 -25.68
N ILE A 749 7.10 11.29 -26.17
CA ILE A 749 7.46 10.97 -27.55
C ILE A 749 6.22 10.48 -28.32
N LEU A 750 5.91 11.15 -29.42
CA LEU A 750 4.77 10.79 -30.26
C LEU A 750 5.14 9.73 -31.31
N THR A 751 4.26 8.73 -31.46
CA THR A 751 4.35 7.71 -32.52
C THR A 751 3.01 7.55 -33.27
N ARG A 752 2.96 6.74 -34.33
CA ARG A 752 1.68 6.25 -34.88
C ARG A 752 1.27 4.97 -34.14
N PRO A 753 -0.02 4.61 -34.14
CA PRO A 753 -0.47 3.36 -33.52
C PRO A 753 0.29 2.13 -34.03
N ASP A 754 0.54 2.08 -35.34
CA ASP A 754 0.97 0.90 -36.09
C ASP A 754 2.36 1.02 -36.73
N ALA A 755 3.10 2.11 -36.48
CA ALA A 755 4.45 2.32 -37.01
C ALA A 755 5.25 3.40 -36.26
N VAL A 756 6.56 3.17 -36.11
CA VAL A 756 7.49 4.23 -35.67
C VAL A 756 7.84 5.14 -36.84
N THR A 757 7.53 6.43 -36.71
CA THR A 757 7.79 7.40 -37.81
C THR A 757 9.28 7.68 -38.00
N LYS A 758 9.68 8.12 -39.20
CA LYS A 758 11.09 8.45 -39.48
C LYS A 758 11.66 9.52 -38.53
N PRO A 759 10.96 10.64 -38.22
CA PRO A 759 11.43 11.60 -37.23
C PRO A 759 11.59 10.99 -35.83
N THR A 760 10.60 10.23 -35.36
CA THR A 760 10.64 9.56 -34.06
C THR A 760 11.85 8.61 -33.98
N ARG A 761 12.02 7.72 -34.96
CA ARG A 761 13.16 6.79 -35.04
C ARG A 761 14.51 7.52 -35.06
N ALA A 762 14.62 8.60 -35.83
CA ALA A 762 15.84 9.37 -35.91
C ALA A 762 16.20 10.07 -34.59
N PHE A 763 15.20 10.43 -33.78
CA PHE A 763 15.42 10.94 -32.42
C PHE A 763 15.83 9.81 -31.48
N LEU A 764 15.10 8.68 -31.45
CA LEU A 764 15.40 7.54 -30.57
C LEU A 764 16.81 6.98 -30.80
N ASN A 765 17.28 6.92 -32.06
CA ASN A 765 18.65 6.50 -32.39
C ASN A 765 19.76 7.40 -31.82
N LYS A 766 19.42 8.58 -31.28
CA LYS A 766 20.38 9.47 -30.60
C LYS A 766 20.42 9.25 -29.10
N ILE A 767 19.45 8.52 -28.54
CA ILE A 767 19.43 8.19 -27.13
C ILE A 767 20.51 7.14 -26.87
N ASN A 768 21.50 7.51 -26.06
CA ASN A 768 22.68 6.67 -25.81
C ASN A 768 22.53 5.77 -24.57
N ASP A 769 21.62 6.13 -23.67
CA ASP A 769 21.31 5.40 -22.44
C ASP A 769 20.03 4.56 -22.63
N GLN A 770 19.79 3.58 -21.77
CA GLN A 770 18.55 2.78 -21.81
C GLN A 770 17.51 3.37 -20.84
N PRO A 771 16.56 4.20 -21.31
CA PRO A 771 15.55 4.78 -20.43
C PRO A 771 14.52 3.75 -19.98
N GLU A 772 13.83 4.02 -18.88
CA GLU A 772 12.56 3.35 -18.61
C GLU A 772 11.49 3.84 -19.59
N ILE A 773 10.66 2.92 -20.05
CA ILE A 773 9.64 3.19 -21.06
C ILE A 773 8.26 3.20 -20.41
N PHE A 774 7.48 4.22 -20.70
CA PHE A 774 6.07 4.33 -20.30
C PHE A 774 5.18 4.39 -21.54
N TYR A 775 4.24 3.47 -21.69
CA TYR A 775 3.21 3.55 -22.72
C TYR A 775 1.93 4.16 -22.15
N LEU A 776 1.43 5.20 -22.82
CA LEU A 776 0.17 5.86 -22.48
C LEU A 776 -0.94 5.37 -23.41
N GLY A 777 -1.92 4.67 -22.83
CA GLY A 777 -3.04 4.05 -23.54
C GLY A 777 -2.75 2.60 -23.96
N SER A 778 -3.82 1.85 -24.25
CA SER A 778 -3.76 0.41 -24.54
C SER A 778 -3.15 0.06 -25.91
N ASP A 779 -3.14 -1.23 -26.28
CA ASP A 779 -2.76 -1.71 -27.62
C ASP A 779 -3.51 -0.98 -28.77
N ALA A 780 -4.73 -0.49 -28.50
CA ALA A 780 -5.50 0.31 -29.44
C ALA A 780 -4.88 1.70 -29.70
N ALA A 781 -4.12 2.25 -28.74
CA ALA A 781 -3.41 3.52 -28.88
C ALA A 781 -2.03 3.32 -29.54
N ILE A 782 -1.27 2.32 -29.07
CA ILE A 782 0.04 1.94 -29.61
C ILE A 782 0.11 0.43 -29.63
N THR A 783 0.09 -0.16 -30.83
CA THR A 783 0.05 -1.62 -30.99
C THR A 783 1.31 -2.27 -30.43
N ASP A 784 1.18 -3.51 -29.95
CA ASP A 784 2.28 -4.36 -29.47
C ASP A 784 3.42 -4.46 -30.48
N ARG A 785 3.10 -4.44 -31.78
CA ARG A 785 4.10 -4.42 -32.85
C ARG A 785 4.95 -3.13 -32.78
N THR A 786 4.28 -1.98 -32.65
CA THR A 786 4.96 -0.69 -32.52
C THR A 786 5.72 -0.60 -31.20
N ARG A 787 5.15 -1.09 -30.09
CA ARG A 787 5.84 -1.13 -28.78
C ARG A 787 7.16 -1.92 -28.88
N LYS A 788 7.11 -3.13 -29.44
CA LYS A 788 8.31 -3.95 -29.70
C LYS A 788 9.32 -3.27 -30.64
N GLU A 789 8.84 -2.53 -31.64
CA GLU A 789 9.71 -1.76 -32.55
C GLU A 789 10.41 -0.61 -31.81
N LEU A 790 9.73 0.08 -30.88
CA LEU A 790 10.28 1.14 -30.04
C LEU A 790 11.31 0.60 -29.04
N GLU A 791 10.95 -0.45 -28.31
CA GLU A 791 11.84 -1.15 -27.38
C GLU A 791 13.12 -1.63 -28.08
N GLY A 792 13.00 -2.24 -29.26
CA GLY A 792 14.15 -2.69 -30.03
C GLY A 792 15.03 -1.59 -30.62
N ILE A 793 14.58 -0.33 -30.64
CA ILE A 793 15.43 0.83 -31.00
C ILE A 793 16.24 1.31 -29.79
N LEU A 794 15.67 1.19 -28.59
CA LEU A 794 16.26 1.65 -27.33
C LEU A 794 17.15 0.58 -26.67
N GLN A 795 17.13 -0.66 -27.17
CA GLN A 795 18.05 -1.75 -26.82
C GLN A 795 19.31 -1.71 -27.68
#